data_AF-A0AA38UCR9-F1
#
_entry.id   AF-A0AA38UCR9-F1
#
_cell.length_a   1.000
_cell.length_b   1.000
_cell.length_c   1.000
_cell.angle_alpha   90.00
_cell.angle_beta   90.00
_cell.angle_gamma   90.00
#
_symmetry.space_group_name_H-M   'P 1'
#
loop_
_entity.id
_entity.type
_entity.pdbx_description
1 polymer ?
#
loop_
_entity_poly.entity_id
_entity_poly.type
_entity_poly.pdbx_seq_one_letter_code
_entity_poly.pdbx_strand_id
1 'polypeptide(L)'
;MSEVLDTVPLNFGTYRVHPELLTRFADPTSPLQSFDGRVGIILPNDYLITSPNCDVLFEPPFSTRYVRLRRNLHYFHDDPLFYPQTFNQALPHLPLIRAPSPDPKHPFAAAWMNPLDANFDAENGGMLYDAGILDNDFYLQIKSLAIDVLGTLPPDNHTDAYLVQGALQVNRMLELLLMAAPRITTCMRLASLQQNILELDARIRYRARSWTIAIEESRRLGKTPPVLDVIGAFTDDLPTLDTLYRLGIPVWFLRPVSETPDARIDRSACLIAEDSSQSYELPSGFRVDGTDAEPTHVVIWEGLSNKTERLVAMNAYLQSLLYPSSIFGPSPPPSPHSYQKALATSARFYHLPGKASTSTSSNHHTNTRSAARVMPYFQNVRKKPQIHKQGNNTFLDLNTPAMPPAVPVWSRALAVLSTYNQSLRRPETIDCGYFLPPPRLLDGPATTSLRAFYYRSWLKIRPLILQSLNGLMKPPNLTAKRWRSLLDIVGGHPSEKVNNTKNAIYRNEMRIVLETLVKNTNAKFSLDFSPQVEEFAGQQIDCSTEPPPSEVATEILWEIFELSFRQEFIALDRLVDDSGLPLPQRNLLLDACWIGSRHKLDPAKAEEGLAASDIQKRLPYIHAVYQVMKTWKGDKPEELCNPFPNDSKAHNFVPLIERVERSLAIFYTTSFLTTFARAATIPHYLTKH
;
A
#
# COMPACT_ATOMS: atom_id res chain seq x y z
N MET A 1 -57.02 29.58 -0.15
CA MET A 1 -56.11 28.50 0.29
C MET A 1 -54.68 29.00 0.48
N SER A 2 -54.11 29.81 -0.42
CA SER A 2 -52.71 30.28 -0.27
C SER A 2 -52.50 31.16 0.97
N GLU A 3 -53.38 32.10 1.29
CA GLU A 3 -53.23 32.97 2.48
C GLU A 3 -53.26 32.22 3.83
N VAL A 4 -53.84 31.02 3.88
CA VAL A 4 -53.88 30.21 5.12
C VAL A 4 -52.56 29.46 5.32
N LEU A 5 -51.95 28.98 4.23
CA LEU A 5 -50.70 28.20 4.26
C LEU A 5 -49.46 29.05 4.62
N ASP A 6 -49.50 30.35 4.35
CA ASP A 6 -48.41 31.29 4.71
C ASP A 6 -48.26 31.48 6.23
N THR A 7 -49.32 31.23 7.00
CA THR A 7 -49.31 31.36 8.46
C THR A 7 -48.95 30.07 9.21
N VAL A 8 -48.90 28.93 8.51
CA VAL A 8 -48.61 27.63 9.12
C VAL A 8 -47.09 27.45 9.28
N PRO A 9 -46.59 27.14 10.48
CA PRO A 9 -45.16 26.90 10.69
C PRO A 9 -44.72 25.65 9.95
N LEU A 10 -43.59 25.75 9.25
CA LEU A 10 -42.98 24.62 8.56
C LEU A 10 -42.19 23.79 9.60
N ASN A 11 -42.57 22.52 9.76
CA ASN A 11 -41.84 21.49 10.51
C ASN A 11 -42.27 20.11 9.99
N PHE A 12 -41.62 19.05 10.46
CA PHE A 12 -41.90 17.69 10.01
C PHE A 12 -43.35 17.27 10.27
N GLY A 13 -43.90 17.63 11.43
CA GLY A 13 -45.27 17.32 11.81
C GLY A 13 -46.30 17.95 10.88
N THR A 14 -46.16 19.24 10.60
CA THR A 14 -47.07 19.98 9.70
C THR A 14 -46.87 19.57 8.25
N TYR A 15 -45.63 19.38 7.80
CA TYR A 15 -45.28 18.88 6.46
C TYR A 15 -45.92 17.53 6.15
N ARG A 16 -45.98 16.61 7.11
CA ARG A 16 -46.61 15.30 6.91
C ARG A 16 -48.12 15.37 6.68
N VAL A 17 -48.79 16.39 7.23
CA VAL A 17 -50.24 16.59 7.05
C VAL A 17 -50.50 17.43 5.80
N HIS A 18 -49.64 18.41 5.53
CA HIS A 18 -49.74 19.38 4.44
C HIS A 18 -48.43 19.43 3.62
N PRO A 19 -48.16 18.45 2.73
CA PRO A 19 -46.93 18.42 1.95
C PRO A 19 -46.72 19.65 1.06
N GLU A 20 -47.80 20.30 0.65
CA GLU A 20 -47.81 21.54 -0.13
C GLU A 20 -47.11 22.72 0.56
N LEU A 21 -46.96 22.69 1.89
CA LEU A 21 -46.21 23.70 2.64
C LEU A 21 -44.75 23.76 2.23
N LEU A 22 -44.17 22.64 1.79
CA LEU A 22 -42.78 22.59 1.35
C LEU A 22 -42.57 23.42 0.08
N THR A 23 -43.54 23.38 -0.84
CA THR A 23 -43.45 24.02 -2.17
C THR A 23 -44.22 25.34 -2.26
N ARG A 24 -44.61 25.94 -1.13
CA ARG A 24 -45.42 27.18 -1.10
C ARG A 24 -44.73 28.38 -1.75
N PHE A 25 -43.41 28.37 -1.80
CA PHE A 25 -42.56 29.37 -2.46
C PHE A 25 -41.94 28.88 -3.77
N ALA A 26 -42.48 27.81 -4.37
CA ALA A 26 -42.01 27.30 -5.66
C ALA A 26 -42.14 28.35 -6.76
N ASP A 27 -41.10 28.50 -7.58
CA ASP A 27 -41.13 29.34 -8.77
C ASP A 27 -40.30 28.69 -9.89
N PRO A 28 -40.78 27.56 -10.47
CA PRO A 28 -40.01 26.81 -11.45
C PRO A 28 -39.69 27.59 -12.74
N THR A 29 -40.26 28.78 -12.92
CA THR A 29 -40.02 29.66 -14.07
C THR A 29 -38.79 30.55 -13.91
N SER A 30 -38.38 30.83 -12.66
CA SER A 30 -37.20 31.64 -12.36
C SER A 30 -35.95 30.77 -12.22
N PRO A 31 -34.76 31.26 -12.64
CA PRO A 31 -33.50 30.58 -12.39
C PRO A 31 -33.28 30.31 -10.89
N LEU A 32 -32.70 29.16 -10.56
CA LEU A 32 -32.35 28.82 -9.18
C LEU A 32 -31.05 29.51 -8.76
N GLN A 33 -30.97 29.89 -7.50
CA GLN A 33 -29.73 30.26 -6.81
C GLN A 33 -29.18 29.06 -6.01
N SER A 34 -27.98 29.21 -5.46
CA SER A 34 -27.31 28.13 -4.72
C SER A 34 -28.05 27.69 -3.46
N PHE A 35 -28.78 28.59 -2.81
CA PHE A 35 -29.55 28.31 -1.59
C PHE A 35 -31.00 27.87 -1.85
N ASP A 36 -31.46 27.92 -3.11
CA ASP A 36 -32.78 27.43 -3.48
C ASP A 36 -32.81 25.90 -3.56
N GLY A 37 -34.00 25.31 -3.54
CA GLY A 37 -34.22 23.89 -3.78
C GLY A 37 -34.90 23.65 -5.12
N ARG A 38 -34.21 23.01 -6.06
CA ARG A 38 -34.89 22.32 -7.16
C ARG A 38 -35.78 21.21 -6.60
N VAL A 39 -35.23 20.49 -5.64
CA VAL A 39 -35.91 19.47 -4.84
C VAL A 39 -35.60 19.68 -3.36
N GLY A 40 -36.54 19.29 -2.49
CA GLY A 40 -36.32 19.30 -1.05
C GLY A 40 -37.17 18.28 -0.30
N ILE A 41 -36.83 18.04 0.96
CA ILE A 41 -37.60 17.23 1.92
C ILE A 41 -37.29 17.66 3.35
N ILE A 42 -38.28 17.55 4.24
CA ILE A 42 -38.09 17.72 5.68
C ILE A 42 -37.99 16.35 6.35
N LEU A 43 -36.97 16.19 7.18
CA LEU A 43 -36.68 14.97 7.91
C LEU A 43 -37.33 14.96 9.31
N PRO A 44 -37.45 13.78 9.96
CA PRO A 44 -38.06 13.66 11.29
C PRO A 44 -37.45 14.52 12.40
N ASN A 45 -36.21 14.98 12.23
CA ASN A 45 -35.49 15.83 13.17
C ASN A 45 -35.59 17.34 12.83
N ASP A 46 -36.58 17.74 12.03
CA ASP A 46 -36.78 19.12 11.56
C ASP A 46 -35.59 19.72 10.81
N TYR A 47 -34.81 18.87 10.13
CA TYR A 47 -33.85 19.30 9.14
C TYR A 47 -34.46 19.33 7.75
N LEU A 48 -34.21 20.41 7.03
CA LEU A 48 -34.48 20.58 5.62
C LEU A 48 -33.24 20.17 4.83
N ILE A 49 -33.43 19.27 3.86
CA ILE A 49 -32.45 18.99 2.83
C ILE A 49 -32.98 19.57 1.53
N THR A 50 -32.14 20.33 0.81
CA THR A 50 -32.43 20.75 -0.55
C THR A 50 -31.27 20.47 -1.48
N SER A 51 -31.55 20.30 -2.76
CA SER A 51 -30.52 20.42 -3.79
C SER A 51 -30.94 21.47 -4.81
N PRO A 52 -30.07 22.46 -5.14
CA PRO A 52 -30.33 23.44 -6.19
C PRO A 52 -30.07 22.87 -7.60
N ASN A 53 -29.28 21.80 -7.73
CA ASN A 53 -28.78 21.31 -9.02
C ASN A 53 -29.02 19.81 -9.28
N CYS A 54 -29.55 19.05 -8.32
CA CYS A 54 -29.93 17.65 -8.51
C CYS A 54 -31.44 17.45 -8.50
N ASP A 55 -31.92 16.39 -9.17
CA ASP A 55 -33.32 15.95 -9.12
C ASP A 55 -33.60 14.90 -8.03
N VAL A 56 -32.56 14.46 -7.30
CA VAL A 56 -32.64 13.45 -6.25
C VAL A 56 -32.07 13.95 -4.93
N LEU A 57 -32.49 13.34 -3.82
CA LEU A 57 -31.97 13.60 -2.48
C LEU A 57 -31.38 12.31 -1.90
N PHE A 58 -30.26 12.43 -1.19
CA PHE A 58 -29.66 11.32 -0.45
C PHE A 58 -29.96 11.45 1.04
N GLU A 59 -30.10 10.32 1.73
CA GLU A 59 -30.20 10.32 3.19
C GLU A 59 -28.90 10.90 3.80
N PRO A 60 -28.98 11.96 4.62
CA PRO A 60 -27.81 12.63 5.15
C PRO A 60 -27.23 11.85 6.32
N PRO A 61 -25.93 11.95 6.57
CA PRO A 61 -25.28 11.09 7.54
C PRO A 61 -25.36 11.67 8.96
N PHE A 62 -26.56 11.92 9.50
CA PHE A 62 -26.76 12.56 10.81
C PHE A 62 -26.45 11.67 12.02
N SER A 63 -26.48 10.35 11.86
CA SER A 63 -26.30 9.41 12.96
C SER A 63 -24.82 9.07 13.22
N THR A 64 -24.55 8.53 14.42
CA THR A 64 -23.34 7.74 14.65
C THR A 64 -23.25 6.64 13.60
N ARG A 65 -22.09 6.48 12.97
CA ARG A 65 -21.85 5.42 11.97
C ARG A 65 -21.02 4.31 12.58
N TYR A 66 -21.30 3.08 12.14
CA TYR A 66 -20.53 1.88 12.45
C TYR A 66 -19.91 1.38 11.16
N VAL A 67 -18.68 1.78 10.91
CA VAL A 67 -18.00 1.50 9.64
C VAL A 67 -17.41 0.09 9.70
N ARG A 68 -17.70 -0.71 8.68
CA ARG A 68 -17.10 -2.03 8.44
C ARG A 68 -17.07 -2.33 6.95
N LEU A 69 -16.17 -3.22 6.53
CA LEU A 69 -16.09 -3.68 5.14
C LEU A 69 -17.28 -4.60 4.83
N ARG A 70 -18.05 -4.27 3.79
CA ARG A 70 -19.25 -5.00 3.36
C ARG A 70 -18.92 -6.06 2.32
N ARG A 71 -19.96 -6.79 1.88
CA ARG A 71 -19.90 -7.61 0.68
C ARG A 71 -19.39 -6.76 -0.50
N ASN A 72 -18.68 -7.39 -1.43
CA ASN A 72 -18.03 -6.71 -2.56
C ASN A 72 -16.97 -5.66 -2.17
N LEU A 73 -16.45 -5.71 -0.93
CA LEU A 73 -15.24 -5.01 -0.49
C LEU A 73 -15.32 -3.47 -0.52
N HIS A 74 -16.49 -2.91 -0.18
CA HIS A 74 -16.71 -1.47 -0.04
C HIS A 74 -17.29 -1.10 1.34
N TYR A 75 -17.47 0.19 1.62
CA TYR A 75 -17.98 0.70 2.91
C TYR A 75 -19.41 1.28 2.89
N PHE A 76 -20.16 1.01 1.81
CA PHE A 76 -21.57 1.39 1.65
C PHE A 76 -21.79 2.92 1.78
N HIS A 77 -22.71 3.42 2.61
CA HIS A 77 -22.93 4.88 2.74
C HIS A 77 -21.68 5.66 3.21
N ASP A 78 -20.72 4.99 3.86
CA ASP A 78 -19.49 5.63 4.31
C ASP A 78 -18.40 5.65 3.23
N ASP A 79 -18.65 5.00 2.09
CA ASP A 79 -17.70 4.90 0.99
C ASP A 79 -17.84 6.08 0.01
N PRO A 80 -16.82 6.95 -0.12
CA PRO A 80 -16.87 8.08 -1.05
C PRO A 80 -16.95 7.66 -2.52
N LEU A 81 -16.73 6.38 -2.86
CA LEU A 81 -16.90 5.88 -4.21
C LEU A 81 -18.35 5.69 -4.63
N PHE A 82 -19.25 5.47 -3.66
CA PHE A 82 -20.63 5.07 -3.92
C PHE A 82 -21.66 6.04 -3.33
N TYR A 83 -21.26 6.88 -2.36
CA TYR A 83 -22.19 7.73 -1.64
C TYR A 83 -21.63 9.14 -1.38
N PRO A 84 -22.45 10.21 -1.47
CA PRO A 84 -22.02 11.56 -1.15
C PRO A 84 -21.54 11.68 0.30
N GLN A 85 -20.42 12.36 0.49
CA GLN A 85 -19.87 12.61 1.82
C GLN A 85 -20.05 14.09 2.19
N THR A 86 -20.01 14.40 3.50
CA THR A 86 -19.92 15.80 3.93
C THR A 86 -18.64 16.42 3.36
N PHE A 87 -18.77 17.59 2.73
CA PHE A 87 -17.65 18.29 2.13
C PHE A 87 -16.55 18.53 3.18
N ASN A 88 -15.30 18.30 2.78
CA ASN A 88 -14.15 18.50 3.63
C ASN A 88 -13.02 19.20 2.86
N GLN A 89 -12.61 20.36 3.35
CA GLN A 89 -11.58 21.18 2.72
C GLN A 89 -10.20 20.50 2.65
N ALA A 90 -9.91 19.53 3.52
CA ALA A 90 -8.66 18.77 3.47
C ALA A 90 -8.64 17.73 2.33
N LEU A 91 -9.82 17.27 1.91
CA LEU A 91 -10.02 16.29 0.83
C LEU A 91 -11.05 16.82 -0.19
N PRO A 92 -10.80 17.99 -0.81
CA PRO A 92 -11.79 18.71 -1.61
C PRO A 92 -12.05 18.03 -2.97
N HIS A 93 -11.27 17.01 -3.32
CA HIS A 93 -11.42 16.22 -4.54
C HIS A 93 -12.44 15.08 -4.39
N LEU A 94 -12.81 14.63 -3.19
CA LEU A 94 -13.76 13.52 -3.02
C LEU A 94 -15.12 13.73 -3.70
N PRO A 95 -15.74 14.94 -3.65
CA PRO A 95 -17.00 15.19 -4.35
C PRO A 95 -16.91 15.03 -5.86
N LEU A 96 -15.69 15.08 -6.41
CA LEU A 96 -15.46 14.88 -7.83
C LEU A 96 -15.33 13.41 -8.22
N ILE A 97 -15.27 12.45 -7.32
CA ILE A 97 -15.23 11.03 -7.71
C ILE A 97 -16.40 10.74 -8.67
N ARG A 98 -16.12 10.04 -9.78
CA ARG A 98 -17.12 9.77 -10.81
C ARG A 98 -18.27 8.95 -10.23
N ALA A 99 -19.49 9.28 -10.64
CA ALA A 99 -20.65 8.50 -10.22
C ALA A 99 -20.60 7.10 -10.87
N PRO A 100 -20.88 6.02 -10.12
CA PRO A 100 -20.97 4.67 -10.67
C PRO A 100 -22.00 4.57 -11.79
N SER A 101 -21.66 3.85 -12.85
CA SER A 101 -22.53 3.59 -14.00
C SER A 101 -22.64 2.09 -14.28
N PRO A 102 -23.86 1.57 -14.53
CA PRO A 102 -24.04 0.17 -14.94
C PRO A 102 -23.76 -0.04 -16.44
N ASP A 103 -23.53 1.03 -17.22
CA ASP A 103 -23.25 0.92 -18.65
C ASP A 103 -21.85 0.33 -18.88
N PRO A 104 -21.72 -0.87 -19.49
CA PRO A 104 -20.43 -1.48 -19.77
C PRO A 104 -19.60 -0.67 -20.79
N LYS A 105 -20.21 0.25 -21.53
CA LYS A 105 -19.51 1.16 -22.46
C LYS A 105 -18.99 2.42 -21.78
N HIS A 106 -19.31 2.62 -20.50
CA HIS A 106 -18.79 3.77 -19.77
C HIS A 106 -17.26 3.72 -19.72
N PRO A 107 -16.53 4.82 -19.97
CA PRO A 107 -15.07 4.80 -20.01
C PRO A 107 -14.40 4.32 -18.71
N PHE A 108 -15.10 4.46 -17.57
CA PHE A 108 -14.67 4.00 -16.26
C PHE A 108 -15.38 2.71 -15.79
N ALA A 109 -16.09 1.98 -16.65
CA ALA A 109 -16.86 0.79 -16.24
C ALA A 109 -16.02 -0.19 -15.40
N ALA A 110 -14.76 -0.43 -15.79
CA ALA A 110 -13.82 -1.28 -15.06
C ALA A 110 -13.57 -0.87 -13.60
N ALA A 111 -13.77 0.41 -13.25
CA ALA A 111 -13.62 0.90 -11.88
C ALA A 111 -14.70 0.38 -10.91
N TRP A 112 -15.82 -0.16 -11.40
CA TRP A 112 -16.92 -0.64 -10.57
C TRP A 112 -17.32 -2.10 -10.85
N MET A 113 -16.55 -2.80 -11.70
CA MET A 113 -16.81 -4.21 -11.99
C MET A 113 -16.39 -5.11 -10.82
N ASN A 114 -17.26 -6.05 -10.48
CA ASN A 114 -16.94 -7.13 -9.56
C ASN A 114 -16.63 -8.41 -10.36
N PRO A 115 -15.48 -9.08 -10.11
CA PRO A 115 -15.10 -10.25 -10.87
C PRO A 115 -15.94 -11.48 -10.46
N LEU A 116 -16.51 -12.15 -11.44
CA LEU A 116 -17.23 -13.41 -11.27
C LEU A 116 -16.25 -14.58 -11.15
N ASP A 117 -16.75 -15.75 -10.75
CA ASP A 117 -15.95 -16.99 -10.66
C ASP A 117 -15.25 -17.32 -11.98
N ALA A 118 -15.92 -17.04 -13.11
CA ALA A 118 -15.37 -17.24 -14.46
C ALA A 118 -14.26 -16.26 -14.85
N ASN A 119 -14.03 -15.19 -14.06
CA ASN A 119 -12.96 -14.22 -14.29
C ASN A 119 -11.68 -14.55 -13.50
N PHE A 120 -11.54 -15.79 -13.04
CA PHE A 120 -10.37 -16.26 -12.30
C PHE A 120 -9.80 -17.52 -12.96
N ASP A 121 -8.56 -17.40 -13.42
CA ASP A 121 -7.79 -18.52 -13.96
C ASP A 121 -7.02 -19.18 -12.81
N ALA A 122 -7.43 -20.38 -12.43
CA ALA A 122 -6.71 -21.19 -11.46
C ALA A 122 -5.38 -21.68 -12.05
N GLU A 123 -4.29 -21.57 -11.28
CA GLU A 123 -3.01 -22.18 -11.67
C GLU A 123 -3.12 -23.70 -11.51
N ASN A 124 -3.17 -24.42 -12.65
CA ASN A 124 -3.16 -25.88 -12.66
C ASN A 124 -1.72 -26.39 -12.53
N GLY A 125 -1.45 -27.27 -11.56
CA GLY A 125 -0.19 -28.04 -11.48
C GLY A 125 0.79 -27.66 -10.36
N GLY A 126 0.44 -26.73 -9.46
CA GLY A 126 1.26 -26.39 -8.29
C GLY A 126 0.80 -27.05 -6.99
N MET A 127 1.58 -26.88 -5.90
CA MET A 127 1.19 -27.37 -4.56
C MET A 127 -0.07 -26.67 -3.98
N LEU A 128 -0.52 -25.56 -4.57
CA LEU A 128 -1.62 -24.71 -4.07
C LEU A 128 -2.85 -24.86 -4.97
N TYR A 129 -3.87 -25.55 -4.49
CA TYR A 129 -5.17 -25.62 -5.16
C TYR A 129 -5.99 -24.35 -4.80
N ASP A 130 -6.73 -23.77 -5.74
CA ASP A 130 -7.55 -22.54 -5.57
C ASP A 130 -6.79 -21.18 -5.55
N ALA A 131 -5.49 -21.18 -5.85
CA ALA A 131 -4.75 -19.96 -6.19
C ALA A 131 -4.84 -19.67 -7.69
N GLY A 132 -4.98 -18.40 -8.04
CA GLY A 132 -5.12 -18.00 -9.44
C GLY A 132 -4.87 -16.53 -9.66
N ILE A 133 -4.94 -16.14 -10.92
CA ILE A 133 -4.87 -14.74 -11.36
C ILE A 133 -6.23 -14.30 -11.92
N LEU A 134 -6.41 -13.00 -12.09
CA LEU A 134 -7.55 -12.52 -12.88
C LEU A 134 -7.39 -13.00 -14.32
N ASP A 135 -8.50 -13.38 -14.93
CA ASP A 135 -8.59 -13.59 -16.37
C ASP A 135 -7.94 -12.42 -17.13
N ASN A 136 -7.23 -12.76 -18.19
CA ASN A 136 -6.41 -11.80 -18.91
C ASN A 136 -7.24 -10.67 -19.53
N ASP A 137 -8.45 -10.96 -20.04
CA ASP A 137 -9.32 -9.93 -20.62
C ASP A 137 -9.84 -8.98 -19.54
N PHE A 138 -10.21 -9.50 -18.36
CA PHE A 138 -10.57 -8.67 -17.22
C PHE A 138 -9.39 -7.80 -16.74
N TYR A 139 -8.20 -8.38 -16.62
CA TYR A 139 -6.99 -7.65 -16.22
C TYR A 139 -6.64 -6.54 -17.22
N LEU A 140 -6.72 -6.80 -18.53
CA LEU A 140 -6.41 -5.81 -19.56
C LEU A 140 -7.38 -4.61 -19.52
N GLN A 141 -8.66 -4.82 -19.21
CA GLN A 141 -9.63 -3.74 -19.06
C GLN A 141 -9.25 -2.78 -17.92
N ILE A 142 -8.98 -3.31 -16.72
CA ILE A 142 -8.59 -2.45 -15.59
C ILE A 142 -7.21 -1.83 -15.78
N LYS A 143 -6.28 -2.54 -16.44
CA LYS A 143 -4.95 -2.00 -16.79
C LYS A 143 -5.06 -0.85 -17.78
N SER A 144 -5.89 -0.95 -18.80
CA SER A 144 -6.12 0.13 -19.76
C SER A 144 -6.60 1.39 -19.05
N LEU A 145 -7.64 1.26 -18.21
CA LEU A 145 -8.15 2.38 -17.44
C LEU A 145 -7.09 3.01 -16.53
N ALA A 146 -6.27 2.19 -15.86
CA ALA A 146 -5.19 2.68 -15.03
C ALA A 146 -4.13 3.47 -15.83
N ILE A 147 -3.76 2.97 -17.02
CA ILE A 147 -2.83 3.66 -17.93
C ILE A 147 -3.42 4.99 -18.40
N ASP A 148 -4.69 5.02 -18.77
CA ASP A 148 -5.38 6.23 -19.22
C ASP A 148 -5.36 7.30 -18.12
N VAL A 149 -5.72 6.94 -16.88
CA VAL A 149 -5.69 7.88 -15.75
C VAL A 149 -4.27 8.35 -15.45
N LEU A 150 -3.27 7.45 -15.42
CA LEU A 150 -1.87 7.82 -15.21
C LEU A 150 -1.35 8.76 -16.32
N GLY A 151 -1.81 8.56 -17.57
CA GLY A 151 -1.47 9.41 -18.70
C GLY A 151 -2.01 10.84 -18.61
N THR A 152 -3.02 11.09 -17.76
CA THR A 152 -3.59 12.43 -17.53
C THR A 152 -2.92 13.21 -16.40
N LEU A 153 -1.88 12.66 -15.77
CA LEU A 153 -1.13 13.37 -14.73
C LEU A 153 -0.53 14.67 -15.27
N PRO A 154 -0.64 15.79 -14.53
CA PRO A 154 -0.09 17.06 -14.97
C PRO A 154 1.45 17.05 -14.91
N PRO A 155 2.16 17.83 -15.75
CA PRO A 155 3.62 17.85 -15.78
C PRO A 155 4.30 18.22 -14.45
N ASP A 156 3.61 18.99 -13.60
CA ASP A 156 4.05 19.44 -12.28
C ASP A 156 3.54 18.54 -11.14
N ASN A 157 3.04 17.33 -11.44
CA ASN A 157 2.50 16.38 -10.46
C ASN A 157 3.46 16.09 -9.29
N HIS A 158 4.77 16.15 -9.52
CA HIS A 158 5.82 15.95 -8.53
C HIS A 158 5.74 16.95 -7.35
N THR A 159 5.00 18.05 -7.51
CA THR A 159 4.74 19.03 -6.44
C THR A 159 3.54 18.67 -5.55
N ASP A 160 2.66 17.76 -6.00
CA ASP A 160 1.50 17.29 -5.23
C ASP A 160 1.76 15.86 -4.74
N ALA A 161 2.05 15.74 -3.43
CA ALA A 161 2.30 14.45 -2.81
C ALA A 161 1.12 13.47 -3.00
N TYR A 162 -0.12 13.94 -3.08
CA TYR A 162 -1.28 13.06 -3.30
C TYR A 162 -1.23 12.38 -4.67
N LEU A 163 -0.89 13.15 -5.71
CA LEU A 163 -0.78 12.64 -7.07
C LEU A 163 0.37 11.64 -7.20
N VAL A 164 1.53 11.95 -6.62
CA VAL A 164 2.69 11.06 -6.63
C VAL A 164 2.34 9.73 -5.93
N GLN A 165 1.75 9.79 -4.73
CA GLN A 165 1.43 8.58 -3.98
C GLN A 165 0.32 7.76 -4.64
N GLY A 166 -0.74 8.40 -5.14
CA GLY A 166 -1.79 7.71 -5.88
C GLY A 166 -1.26 7.00 -7.12
N ALA A 167 -0.40 7.66 -7.89
CA ALA A 167 0.21 7.05 -9.09
C ALA A 167 1.09 5.84 -8.77
N LEU A 168 1.89 5.91 -7.69
CA LEU A 168 2.70 4.79 -7.22
C LEU A 168 1.82 3.61 -6.77
N GLN A 169 0.73 3.89 -6.04
CA GLN A 169 -0.17 2.86 -5.55
C GLN A 169 -0.93 2.16 -6.68
N VAL A 170 -1.37 2.90 -7.71
CA VAL A 170 -2.00 2.33 -8.91
C VAL A 170 -1.04 1.35 -9.61
N ASN A 171 0.20 1.77 -9.90
CA ASN A 171 1.20 0.91 -10.53
C ASN A 171 1.49 -0.34 -9.70
N ARG A 172 1.62 -0.18 -8.37
CA ARG A 172 1.83 -1.29 -7.45
C ARG A 172 0.69 -2.30 -7.50
N MET A 173 -0.57 -1.86 -7.46
CA MET A 173 -1.70 -2.79 -7.48
C MET A 173 -1.81 -3.53 -8.82
N LEU A 174 -1.47 -2.88 -9.95
CA LEU A 174 -1.39 -3.57 -11.24
C LEU A 174 -0.36 -4.70 -11.25
N GLU A 175 0.80 -4.49 -10.62
CA GLU A 175 1.82 -5.55 -10.49
C GLU A 175 1.34 -6.69 -9.58
N LEU A 176 0.65 -6.38 -8.47
CA LEU A 176 0.14 -7.39 -7.54
C LEU A 176 -1.03 -8.20 -8.11
N LEU A 177 -1.81 -7.65 -9.05
CA LEU A 177 -2.87 -8.40 -9.73
C LEU A 177 -2.32 -9.47 -10.68
N LEU A 178 -1.08 -9.34 -11.14
CA LEU A 178 -0.36 -10.34 -11.94
C LEU A 178 0.31 -11.43 -11.07
N MET A 179 -0.07 -11.55 -9.80
CA MET A 179 0.50 -12.54 -8.89
C MET A 179 -0.60 -13.45 -8.40
N ALA A 180 -0.40 -14.76 -8.61
CA ALA A 180 -1.33 -15.77 -8.14
C ALA A 180 -1.57 -15.64 -6.63
N ALA A 181 -2.84 -15.63 -6.25
CA ALA A 181 -3.28 -15.49 -4.88
C ALA A 181 -4.64 -16.18 -4.69
N PRO A 182 -5.08 -16.44 -3.45
CA PRO A 182 -6.44 -16.84 -3.20
C PRO A 182 -7.39 -15.77 -3.74
N ARG A 183 -8.51 -16.19 -4.32
CA ARG A 183 -9.48 -15.32 -4.97
C ARG A 183 -9.82 -14.06 -4.16
N ILE A 184 -10.11 -14.22 -2.87
CA ILE A 184 -10.48 -13.09 -1.99
C ILE A 184 -9.41 -12.00 -1.93
N THR A 185 -8.13 -12.38 -1.94
CA THR A 185 -7.02 -11.43 -1.96
C THR A 185 -6.94 -10.72 -3.30
N THR A 186 -7.10 -11.45 -4.39
CA THR A 186 -7.12 -10.85 -5.73
C THR A 186 -8.27 -9.84 -5.84
N CYS A 187 -9.46 -10.16 -5.32
CA CYS A 187 -10.58 -9.21 -5.21
C CYS A 187 -10.21 -7.99 -4.34
N MET A 188 -9.53 -8.17 -3.21
CA MET A 188 -9.08 -7.04 -2.36
C MET A 188 -8.06 -6.15 -3.06
N ARG A 189 -7.13 -6.73 -3.83
CA ARG A 189 -6.16 -5.99 -4.64
C ARG A 189 -6.87 -5.19 -5.74
N LEU A 190 -7.87 -5.80 -6.37
CA LEU A 190 -8.69 -5.15 -7.38
C LEU A 190 -9.50 -3.99 -6.79
N ALA A 191 -10.22 -4.20 -5.68
CA ALA A 191 -10.97 -3.16 -5.00
C ALA A 191 -10.05 -1.99 -4.59
N SER A 192 -8.85 -2.29 -4.08
CA SER A 192 -7.86 -1.26 -3.77
C SER A 192 -7.38 -0.51 -5.02
N LEU A 193 -7.14 -1.20 -6.14
CA LEU A 193 -6.79 -0.56 -7.41
C LEU A 193 -7.90 0.36 -7.90
N GLN A 194 -9.14 -0.11 -7.93
CA GLN A 194 -10.33 0.63 -8.37
C GLN A 194 -10.51 1.91 -7.55
N GLN A 195 -10.39 1.80 -6.21
CA GLN A 195 -10.39 2.96 -5.32
C GLN A 195 -9.31 3.97 -5.67
N ASN A 196 -8.07 3.52 -5.84
CA ASN A 196 -6.94 4.41 -6.14
C ASN A 196 -7.07 5.07 -7.51
N ILE A 197 -7.61 4.39 -8.53
CA ILE A 197 -7.87 4.95 -9.86
C ILE A 197 -8.88 6.10 -9.78
N LEU A 198 -10.04 5.85 -9.16
CA LEU A 198 -11.12 6.83 -9.09
C LEU A 198 -10.74 8.06 -8.28
N GLU A 199 -10.03 7.85 -7.17
CA GLU A 199 -9.58 8.95 -6.33
C GLU A 199 -8.44 9.75 -6.97
N LEU A 200 -7.52 9.09 -7.68
CA LEU A 200 -6.46 9.75 -8.45
C LEU A 200 -7.06 10.60 -9.58
N ASP A 201 -8.00 10.07 -10.36
CA ASP A 201 -8.72 10.82 -11.40
C ASP A 201 -9.45 12.04 -10.81
N ALA A 202 -10.12 11.88 -9.66
CA ALA A 202 -10.77 12.99 -8.96
C ALA A 202 -9.77 14.08 -8.54
N ARG A 203 -8.59 13.68 -8.03
CA ARG A 203 -7.52 14.61 -7.66
C ARG A 203 -6.91 15.33 -8.86
N ILE A 204 -6.69 14.63 -9.97
CA ILE A 204 -6.20 15.21 -11.22
C ILE A 204 -7.20 16.26 -11.72
N ARG A 205 -8.49 15.92 -11.78
CA ARG A 205 -9.55 16.87 -12.18
C ARG A 205 -9.63 18.07 -11.24
N TYR A 206 -9.43 17.85 -9.94
CA TYR A 206 -9.37 18.94 -8.97
C TYR A 206 -8.21 19.90 -9.23
N ARG A 207 -7.02 19.40 -9.60
CA ARG A 207 -5.86 20.25 -9.92
C ARG A 207 -5.98 20.94 -11.29
N ALA A 208 -6.52 20.25 -12.29
CA ALA A 208 -6.61 20.76 -13.66
C ALA A 208 -7.60 21.93 -13.78
N ARG A 209 -8.60 22.01 -12.90
CA ARG A 209 -9.65 23.02 -12.99
C ARG A 209 -9.23 24.32 -12.31
N SER A 210 -9.20 25.42 -13.06
CA SER A 210 -9.04 26.77 -12.48
C SER A 210 -10.33 27.20 -11.79
N TRP A 211 -10.53 26.72 -10.56
CA TRP A 211 -11.74 26.93 -9.76
C TRP A 211 -12.14 28.40 -9.67
N THR A 212 -11.19 29.30 -9.45
CA THR A 212 -11.43 30.74 -9.38
C THR A 212 -12.07 31.28 -10.67
N ILE A 213 -11.50 30.93 -11.82
CA ILE A 213 -11.98 31.38 -13.13
C ILE A 213 -13.40 30.83 -13.38
N ALA A 214 -13.61 29.54 -13.11
CA ALA A 214 -14.91 28.91 -13.32
C ALA A 214 -16.02 29.53 -12.45
N ILE A 215 -15.71 29.86 -11.18
CA ILE A 215 -16.65 30.51 -10.26
C ILE A 215 -16.95 31.94 -10.72
N GLU A 216 -15.93 32.71 -11.11
CA GLU A 216 -16.08 34.08 -11.61
C GLU A 216 -16.89 34.13 -12.92
N GLU A 217 -16.65 33.21 -13.84
CA GLU A 217 -17.41 33.10 -15.09
C GLU A 217 -18.88 32.75 -14.83
N SER A 218 -19.16 31.79 -13.94
CA SER A 218 -20.53 31.45 -13.54
C SER A 218 -21.24 32.65 -12.91
N ARG A 219 -20.56 33.41 -12.03
CA ARG A 219 -21.10 34.64 -11.44
C ARG A 219 -21.38 35.71 -12.48
N ARG A 220 -20.45 35.95 -13.40
CA ARG A 220 -20.57 36.98 -14.45
C ARG A 220 -21.70 36.68 -15.42
N LEU A 221 -21.86 35.41 -15.81
CA LEU A 221 -22.88 35.01 -16.78
C LEU A 221 -24.26 34.83 -16.17
N GLY A 222 -24.36 34.71 -14.83
CA GLY A 222 -25.62 34.37 -14.15
C GLY A 222 -26.20 33.03 -14.59
N LYS A 223 -25.39 32.19 -15.25
CA LYS A 223 -25.79 30.87 -15.76
C LYS A 223 -25.24 29.79 -14.85
N THR A 224 -26.10 28.82 -14.57
CA THR A 224 -25.72 27.59 -13.89
C THR A 224 -24.90 26.72 -14.85
N PRO A 225 -23.72 26.26 -14.46
CA PRO A 225 -23.01 25.28 -15.27
C PRO A 225 -23.80 23.97 -15.32
N PRO A 226 -23.60 23.14 -16.37
CA PRO A 226 -24.12 21.78 -16.38
C PRO A 226 -23.66 21.01 -15.15
N VAL A 227 -24.56 20.18 -14.63
CA VAL A 227 -24.26 19.28 -13.50
C VAL A 227 -23.24 18.24 -13.96
N LEU A 228 -22.19 18.07 -13.17
CA LEU A 228 -21.14 17.10 -13.41
C LEU A 228 -21.61 15.70 -13.01
N ASP A 229 -21.20 14.70 -13.77
CA ASP A 229 -21.45 13.29 -13.48
C ASP A 229 -20.45 12.75 -12.43
N VAL A 230 -20.64 13.20 -11.19
CA VAL A 230 -19.79 12.91 -10.03
C VAL A 230 -20.64 12.69 -8.78
N ILE A 231 -20.07 12.07 -7.74
CA ILE A 231 -20.76 11.72 -6.50
C ILE A 231 -21.33 12.95 -5.77
N GLY A 232 -20.62 14.07 -5.76
CA GLY A 232 -21.06 15.28 -5.06
C GLY A 232 -20.85 15.25 -3.55
N ALA A 233 -21.49 16.20 -2.85
CA ALA A 233 -21.30 16.35 -1.41
C ALA A 233 -22.49 16.95 -0.66
N PHE A 234 -22.58 16.59 0.63
CA PHE A 234 -23.40 17.31 1.60
C PHE A 234 -22.63 18.52 2.13
N THR A 235 -23.35 19.61 2.43
CA THR A 235 -22.79 20.76 3.14
C THR A 235 -23.87 21.42 4.00
N ASP A 236 -23.48 22.03 5.10
CA ASP A 236 -24.26 22.96 5.92
C ASP A 236 -23.69 24.40 5.85
N ASP A 237 -22.60 24.58 5.10
CA ASP A 237 -21.91 25.85 4.91
C ASP A 237 -22.32 26.53 3.58
N LEU A 238 -22.81 27.78 3.67
CA LEU A 238 -23.28 28.58 2.53
C LEU A 238 -22.18 28.92 1.51
N PRO A 239 -20.96 29.36 1.90
CA PRO A 239 -19.84 29.54 0.98
C PRO A 239 -19.49 28.27 0.20
N THR A 240 -19.47 27.11 0.87
CA THR A 240 -19.23 25.81 0.25
C THR A 240 -20.34 25.45 -0.72
N LEU A 241 -21.60 25.64 -0.33
CA LEU A 241 -22.77 25.45 -1.20
C LEU A 241 -22.69 26.28 -2.49
N ASP A 242 -22.43 27.57 -2.37
CA ASP A 242 -22.29 28.48 -3.52
C ASP A 242 -21.15 28.05 -4.43
N THR A 243 -20.03 27.62 -3.83
CA THR A 243 -18.86 27.12 -4.56
C THR A 243 -19.21 25.87 -5.35
N LEU A 244 -19.71 24.80 -4.71
CA LEU A 244 -20.05 23.54 -5.38
C LEU A 244 -21.11 23.74 -6.48
N TYR A 245 -22.14 24.54 -6.19
CA TYR A 245 -23.18 24.88 -7.16
C TYR A 245 -22.63 25.56 -8.42
N ARG A 246 -21.79 26.59 -8.25
CA ARG A 246 -21.17 27.33 -9.36
C ARG A 246 -20.15 26.52 -10.15
N LEU A 247 -19.77 25.37 -9.62
CA LEU A 247 -18.87 24.43 -10.27
C LEU A 247 -19.61 23.29 -10.97
N GLY A 248 -20.93 23.22 -10.81
CA GLY A 248 -21.77 22.16 -11.33
C GLY A 248 -21.60 20.86 -10.54
N ILE A 249 -20.97 20.88 -9.36
CA ILE A 249 -20.82 19.69 -8.54
C ILE A 249 -22.18 19.44 -7.85
N PRO A 250 -22.76 18.23 -7.94
CA PRO A 250 -23.95 17.84 -7.18
C PRO A 250 -23.80 18.18 -5.70
N VAL A 251 -24.77 18.92 -5.16
CA VAL A 251 -24.71 19.39 -3.77
C VAL A 251 -26.06 19.28 -3.07
N TRP A 252 -26.01 18.85 -1.80
CA TRP A 252 -27.15 18.75 -0.91
C TRP A 252 -26.92 19.63 0.31
N PHE A 253 -27.76 20.65 0.47
CA PHE A 253 -27.67 21.62 1.56
C PHE A 253 -28.50 21.17 2.75
N LEU A 254 -27.86 21.03 3.91
CA LEU A 254 -28.45 20.61 5.17
C LEU A 254 -28.62 21.82 6.09
N ARG A 255 -29.83 22.06 6.57
CA ARG A 255 -30.10 23.13 7.54
C ARG A 255 -31.35 22.86 8.39
N PRO A 256 -31.42 23.36 9.62
CA PRO A 256 -32.66 23.36 10.39
C PRO A 256 -33.76 24.14 9.64
N VAL A 257 -35.00 23.63 9.68
CA VAL A 257 -36.15 24.34 9.07
C VAL A 257 -36.34 25.74 9.68
N SER A 258 -36.04 25.89 10.98
CA SER A 258 -36.14 27.17 11.70
C SER A 258 -35.25 28.28 11.14
N GLU A 259 -34.17 27.95 10.43
CA GLU A 259 -33.25 28.93 9.85
C GLU A 259 -33.71 29.42 8.47
N THR A 260 -34.59 28.69 7.79
CA THR A 260 -35.04 29.01 6.42
C THR A 260 -36.51 28.66 6.19
N PRO A 261 -37.45 29.27 6.93
CA PRO A 261 -38.89 28.99 6.77
C PRO A 261 -39.43 29.36 5.39
N ASP A 262 -38.72 30.25 4.68
CA ASP A 262 -39.12 30.81 3.39
C ASP A 262 -38.26 30.34 2.21
N ALA A 263 -37.62 29.18 2.36
CA ALA A 263 -36.83 28.60 1.27
C ALA A 263 -37.72 28.30 0.05
N ARG A 264 -37.32 28.79 -1.14
CA ARG A 264 -37.90 28.36 -2.40
C ARG A 264 -37.54 26.91 -2.66
N ILE A 265 -38.55 26.05 -2.78
CA ILE A 265 -38.40 24.64 -3.12
C ILE A 265 -39.41 24.31 -4.21
N ASP A 266 -38.92 23.96 -5.40
CA ASP A 266 -39.80 23.80 -6.55
C ASP A 266 -40.56 22.46 -6.50
N ARG A 267 -39.96 21.40 -5.95
CA ARG A 267 -40.56 20.05 -5.87
C ARG A 267 -40.14 19.28 -4.61
N SER A 268 -41.01 18.39 -4.12
CA SER A 268 -40.62 17.37 -3.14
C SER A 268 -39.98 16.18 -3.85
N ALA A 269 -38.98 15.55 -3.23
CA ALA A 269 -38.33 14.34 -3.74
C ALA A 269 -38.15 13.29 -2.63
N CYS A 270 -38.19 12.01 -3.02
CA CYS A 270 -37.88 10.92 -2.10
C CYS A 270 -36.37 10.82 -1.87
N LEU A 271 -35.99 10.32 -0.69
CA LEU A 271 -34.59 10.01 -0.37
C LEU A 271 -34.18 8.71 -1.05
N ILE A 272 -33.01 8.71 -1.66
CA ILE A 272 -32.24 7.50 -1.90
C ILE A 272 -31.76 7.05 -0.52
N ALA A 273 -32.35 5.95 -0.07
CA ALA A 273 -32.11 5.34 1.24
C ALA A 273 -32.03 3.82 1.07
N GLU A 274 -31.52 3.15 2.09
CA GLU A 274 -31.43 1.70 2.16
C GLU A 274 -32.83 1.06 2.10
N ASP A 275 -33.02 0.12 1.18
CA ASP A 275 -34.25 -0.64 1.01
C ASP A 275 -34.28 -1.90 1.90
N SER A 276 -35.39 -2.64 1.85
CA SER A 276 -35.55 -3.87 2.65
C SER A 276 -34.56 -4.98 2.31
N SER A 277 -33.84 -4.88 1.19
CA SER A 277 -32.78 -5.81 0.79
C SER A 277 -31.38 -5.36 1.22
N GLN A 278 -31.28 -4.34 2.09
CA GLN A 278 -30.03 -3.72 2.54
C GLN A 278 -29.23 -3.16 1.36
N SER A 279 -29.91 -2.57 0.38
CA SER A 279 -29.28 -2.00 -0.83
C SER A 279 -29.92 -0.66 -1.18
N TYR A 280 -29.28 0.12 -2.06
CA TYR A 280 -29.92 1.28 -2.69
C TYR A 280 -29.53 1.36 -4.17
N GLU A 281 -30.32 2.10 -4.95
CA GLU A 281 -30.08 2.33 -6.37
C GLU A 281 -29.72 3.80 -6.61
N LEU A 282 -28.61 4.03 -7.31
CA LEU A 282 -28.17 5.36 -7.72
C LEU A 282 -28.98 5.87 -8.92
N PRO A 283 -29.00 7.18 -9.19
CA PRO A 283 -29.73 7.74 -10.34
C PRO A 283 -29.34 7.16 -11.71
N SER A 284 -28.12 6.61 -11.82
CA SER A 284 -27.64 5.92 -13.02
C SER A 284 -28.25 4.53 -13.22
N GLY A 285 -29.00 4.00 -12.25
CA GLY A 285 -29.45 2.61 -12.19
C GLY A 285 -28.43 1.65 -11.58
N PHE A 286 -27.29 2.16 -11.08
CA PHE A 286 -26.29 1.33 -10.41
C PHE A 286 -26.76 0.94 -9.01
N ARG A 287 -26.80 -0.37 -8.72
CA ARG A 287 -27.23 -0.91 -7.42
C ARG A 287 -26.03 -1.14 -6.50
N VAL A 288 -26.11 -0.62 -5.28
CA VAL A 288 -25.08 -0.78 -4.23
C VAL A 288 -25.60 -1.71 -3.14
N ASP A 289 -24.86 -2.78 -2.86
CA ASP A 289 -25.23 -3.85 -1.91
C ASP A 289 -24.59 -3.61 -0.53
N GLY A 290 -25.40 -3.26 0.46
CA GLY A 290 -24.95 -2.99 1.84
C GLY A 290 -24.82 -4.21 2.74
N THR A 291 -25.09 -5.42 2.24
CA THR A 291 -25.05 -6.64 3.05
C THR A 291 -23.67 -6.93 3.63
N ASP A 292 -23.65 -7.55 4.81
CA ASP A 292 -22.40 -7.97 5.45
C ASP A 292 -21.72 -9.09 4.66
N ALA A 293 -20.38 -9.07 4.64
CA ALA A 293 -19.59 -10.17 4.11
C ALA A 293 -19.73 -11.42 5.00
N GLU A 294 -19.41 -12.59 4.44
CA GLU A 294 -19.34 -13.86 5.17
C GLU A 294 -17.89 -14.39 5.21
N PRO A 295 -17.24 -14.49 6.38
CA PRO A 295 -17.70 -14.02 7.70
C PRO A 295 -17.71 -12.48 7.82
N THR A 296 -18.52 -11.97 8.75
CA THR A 296 -18.66 -10.53 8.95
C THR A 296 -17.36 -9.88 9.42
N HIS A 297 -17.00 -8.76 8.78
CA HIS A 297 -15.86 -7.95 9.19
C HIS A 297 -16.15 -7.17 10.48
N VAL A 298 -15.10 -6.92 11.27
CA VAL A 298 -15.18 -6.12 12.49
C VAL A 298 -15.57 -4.68 12.19
N VAL A 299 -16.20 -4.01 13.17
CA VAL A 299 -16.36 -2.55 13.13
C VAL A 299 -14.99 -1.92 13.33
N ILE A 300 -14.56 -1.12 12.37
CA ILE A 300 -13.23 -0.49 12.35
C ILE A 300 -13.27 0.96 12.85
N TRP A 301 -14.45 1.55 12.91
CA TRP A 301 -14.64 2.92 13.38
C TRP A 301 -16.09 3.14 13.84
N GLU A 302 -16.23 3.93 14.90
CA GLU A 302 -17.49 4.41 15.46
C GLU A 302 -17.40 5.91 15.74
N GLY A 303 -18.40 6.68 15.32
CA GLY A 303 -18.46 8.12 15.58
C GLY A 303 -19.34 8.90 14.61
N LEU A 304 -19.14 10.22 14.56
CA LEU A 304 -19.87 11.14 13.67
C LEU A 304 -19.32 11.14 12.23
N SER A 305 -20.21 11.03 11.25
CA SER A 305 -19.86 10.92 9.82
C SER A 305 -18.95 12.03 9.27
N ASN A 306 -19.01 13.24 9.81
CA ASN A 306 -18.17 14.36 9.34
C ASN A 306 -16.68 14.23 9.74
N LYS A 307 -16.30 13.19 10.50
CA LYS A 307 -14.92 12.95 10.93
C LYS A 307 -14.12 12.20 9.87
N THR A 308 -13.01 12.80 9.42
CA THR A 308 -12.11 12.22 8.41
C THR A 308 -11.34 11.01 8.91
N GLU A 309 -11.23 10.83 10.22
CA GLU A 309 -10.59 9.68 10.86
C GLU A 309 -11.19 8.35 10.40
N ARG A 310 -12.47 8.32 9.98
CA ARG A 310 -13.09 7.12 9.42
C ARG A 310 -12.46 6.69 8.10
N LEU A 311 -12.10 7.62 7.21
CA LEU A 311 -11.46 7.32 5.93
C LEU A 311 -10.06 6.75 6.15
N VAL A 312 -9.37 7.25 7.18
CA VAL A 312 -8.08 6.71 7.62
C VAL A 312 -8.25 5.28 8.13
N ALA A 313 -9.27 5.02 8.95
CA ALA A 313 -9.56 3.69 9.46
C ALA A 313 -9.90 2.69 8.33
N MET A 314 -10.70 3.10 7.35
CA MET A 314 -11.02 2.30 6.15
C MET A 314 -9.75 1.87 5.43
N ASN A 315 -8.91 2.82 5.03
CA ASN A 315 -7.67 2.51 4.34
C ASN A 315 -6.74 1.64 5.21
N ALA A 316 -6.57 1.96 6.50
CA ALA A 316 -5.74 1.16 7.40
C ALA A 316 -6.22 -0.29 7.52
N TYR A 317 -7.54 -0.51 7.57
CA TYR A 317 -8.11 -1.84 7.64
C TYR A 317 -7.88 -2.61 6.34
N LEU A 318 -8.18 -2.03 5.18
CA LEU A 318 -7.95 -2.69 3.89
C LEU A 318 -6.46 -3.03 3.69
N GLN A 319 -5.56 -2.12 4.06
CA GLN A 319 -4.12 -2.37 4.06
C GLN A 319 -3.74 -3.50 5.04
N SER A 320 -4.39 -3.59 6.20
CA SER A 320 -4.19 -4.71 7.12
C SER A 320 -4.73 -6.04 6.60
N LEU A 321 -5.64 -6.05 5.61
CA LEU A 321 -6.10 -7.29 4.97
C LEU A 321 -5.20 -7.69 3.80
N LEU A 322 -4.68 -6.71 3.06
CA LEU A 322 -3.72 -6.91 1.98
C LEU A 322 -2.32 -7.26 2.49
N TYR A 323 -1.99 -6.78 3.69
CA TYR A 323 -0.71 -6.97 4.37
C TYR A 323 -0.93 -7.29 5.86
N PRO A 324 -1.66 -8.37 6.22
CA PRO A 324 -2.01 -8.73 7.60
C PRO A 324 -0.77 -8.89 8.44
N SER A 325 -0.45 -7.83 9.19
CA SER A 325 0.68 -7.67 10.11
C SER A 325 1.78 -8.70 9.86
N SER A 326 2.26 -8.72 8.62
CA SER A 326 3.16 -9.77 8.21
C SER A 326 4.55 -9.25 8.54
N ILE A 327 5.06 -9.76 9.66
CA ILE A 327 6.28 -10.57 9.70
C ILE A 327 6.83 -10.64 11.15
N PHE A 328 6.57 -9.68 12.05
CA PHE A 328 7.30 -9.59 13.35
C PHE A 328 6.53 -9.22 14.64
N GLY A 329 5.21 -9.43 14.71
CA GLY A 329 4.44 -9.24 15.95
C GLY A 329 3.59 -7.96 15.96
N PRO A 330 2.84 -7.71 17.05
CA PRO A 330 1.79 -6.69 17.08
C PRO A 330 2.37 -5.30 16.90
N SER A 331 1.84 -4.55 15.93
CA SER A 331 2.06 -3.11 15.82
C SER A 331 1.60 -2.40 17.10
N PRO A 332 2.37 -1.46 17.66
CA PRO A 332 1.80 -0.53 18.63
C PRO A 332 0.64 0.21 17.95
N PRO A 333 -0.46 0.49 18.67
CA PRO A 333 -1.61 1.16 18.09
C PRO A 333 -1.16 2.52 17.51
N PRO A 334 -1.55 2.86 16.27
CA PRO A 334 -1.24 4.17 15.72
C PRO A 334 -1.86 5.24 16.61
N SER A 335 -1.06 6.20 17.07
CA SER A 335 -1.61 7.35 17.78
C SER A 335 -2.43 8.18 16.79
N PRO A 336 -3.66 8.64 17.15
CA PRO A 336 -4.48 9.51 16.31
C PRO A 336 -3.74 10.78 15.86
N HIS A 337 -2.74 11.24 16.64
CA HIS A 337 -1.97 12.45 16.38
C HIS A 337 -1.02 12.35 15.17
N SER A 338 -0.53 11.15 14.83
CA SER A 338 0.46 10.95 13.75
C SER A 338 -0.15 11.15 12.37
N TYR A 339 -1.43 10.78 12.19
CA TYR A 339 -2.17 10.94 10.93
C TYR A 339 -2.81 12.32 10.78
N GLN A 340 -3.27 12.94 11.88
CA GLN A 340 -3.70 14.34 11.88
C GLN A 340 -2.58 15.28 11.42
N LYS A 341 -1.31 14.95 11.72
CA LYS A 341 -0.15 15.72 11.24
C LYS A 341 0.06 15.59 9.73
N ALA A 342 -0.16 14.42 9.14
CA ALA A 342 -0.08 14.23 7.69
C ALA A 342 -1.20 14.97 6.94
N LEU A 343 -2.44 14.89 7.45
CA LEU A 343 -3.58 15.66 6.92
C LEU A 343 -3.39 17.17 7.11
N ALA A 344 -2.80 17.60 8.24
CA ALA A 344 -2.46 19.00 8.48
C ALA A 344 -1.29 19.50 7.61
N THR A 345 -0.34 18.64 7.26
CA THR A 345 0.72 18.95 6.28
C THR A 345 0.11 19.13 4.90
N SER A 346 -0.86 18.30 4.49
CA SER A 346 -1.65 18.52 3.27
C SER A 346 -2.47 19.82 3.33
N ALA A 347 -3.10 20.12 4.47
CA ALA A 347 -3.88 21.33 4.70
C ALA A 347 -3.05 22.63 4.51
N ARG A 348 -1.77 22.61 4.90
CA ARG A 348 -0.85 23.76 4.76
C ARG A 348 -0.53 24.14 3.31
N PHE A 349 -0.71 23.24 2.35
CA PHE A 349 -0.47 23.52 0.93
C PHE A 349 -1.67 24.19 0.22
N TYR A 350 -2.83 24.32 0.87
CA TYR A 350 -4.02 24.96 0.29
C TYR A 350 -4.15 26.46 0.59
N HIS A 351 -3.18 27.07 1.28
CA HIS A 351 -3.17 28.51 1.50
C HIS A 351 -2.35 29.22 0.42
N LEU A 352 -3.00 30.10 -0.34
CA LEU A 352 -2.36 31.10 -1.19
C LEU A 352 -1.33 31.92 -0.37
N PRO A 353 -0.21 32.38 -0.97
CA PRO A 353 0.89 32.98 -0.23
C PRO A 353 0.50 34.36 0.30
N GLY A 354 0.04 34.40 1.55
CA GLY A 354 -0.07 35.60 2.37
C GLY A 354 1.28 35.91 3.02
N LYS A 355 1.75 37.15 2.85
CA LYS A 355 3.03 37.70 3.29
C LYS A 355 3.47 37.20 4.68
N ALA A 356 4.65 36.59 4.74
CA ALA A 356 5.31 36.22 5.98
C ALA A 356 5.77 37.48 6.73
N SER A 357 5.11 37.74 7.86
CA SER A 357 5.59 38.71 8.86
C SER A 357 6.71 38.08 9.67
N THR A 358 7.87 38.72 9.62
CA THR A 358 9.03 38.47 10.50
C THR A 358 8.67 38.66 11.96
N SER A 359 8.88 37.63 12.78
CA SER A 359 9.00 37.77 14.23
C SER A 359 10.33 37.19 14.73
N THR A 360 11.20 38.12 15.09
CA THR A 360 12.40 38.00 15.90
C THR A 360 12.01 37.72 17.35
N SER A 361 12.71 36.79 18.02
CA SER A 361 12.97 36.70 19.47
C SER A 361 13.64 35.35 19.74
N SER A 362 14.59 35.15 20.63
CA SER A 362 15.56 35.98 21.36
C SER A 362 16.45 34.98 22.10
N ASN A 363 17.75 35.29 22.18
CA ASN A 363 18.76 34.52 22.88
C ASN A 363 18.42 34.24 24.35
N HIS A 364 18.68 33.02 24.81
CA HIS A 364 19.16 32.81 26.18
C HIS A 364 20.40 31.91 26.19
N HIS A 365 21.43 32.47 26.81
CA HIS A 365 22.78 31.97 26.94
C HIS A 365 22.91 30.79 27.93
N THR A 366 23.76 29.85 27.52
CA THR A 366 24.77 29.12 28.29
C THR A 366 24.37 28.33 29.54
N ASN A 367 24.65 27.03 29.51
CA ASN A 367 25.67 26.51 30.42
C ASN A 367 26.44 25.34 29.82
N THR A 368 27.73 25.60 29.61
CA THR A 368 28.78 24.65 29.24
C THR A 368 29.02 23.65 30.36
N ARG A 369 28.96 22.35 30.06
CA ARG A 369 29.72 21.33 30.79
C ARG A 369 30.27 20.30 29.82
N SER A 370 31.60 20.30 29.76
CA SER A 370 32.47 19.51 28.91
C SER A 370 32.49 18.02 29.27
N ALA A 371 32.57 17.22 28.20
CA ALA A 371 33.41 16.02 28.04
C ALA A 371 33.39 14.93 29.13
N ALA A 372 32.76 13.80 28.79
CA ALA A 372 33.25 12.48 29.19
C ALA A 372 33.01 11.48 28.06
N ARG A 373 34.09 11.14 27.35
CA ARG A 373 34.18 9.93 26.51
C ARG A 373 33.92 8.72 27.40
N VAL A 374 32.93 7.90 27.07
CA VAL A 374 32.79 6.56 27.66
C VAL A 374 32.89 5.53 26.54
N MET A 375 34.12 5.10 26.31
CA MET A 375 34.45 3.85 25.62
C MET A 375 34.41 2.74 26.68
N PRO A 376 33.70 1.61 26.47
CA PRO A 376 33.84 0.44 27.34
C PRO A 376 35.15 -0.30 27.03
N TYR A 377 35.92 -0.58 28.07
CA TYR A 377 37.17 -1.33 28.07
C TYR A 377 37.05 -2.72 27.41
N PHE A 378 37.96 -3.02 26.48
CA PHE A 378 38.25 -4.37 25.99
C PHE A 378 39.32 -5.01 26.89
N GLN A 379 39.03 -6.17 27.47
CA GLN A 379 40.05 -7.03 28.06
C GLN A 379 40.65 -7.94 26.98
N ASN A 380 41.94 -7.77 26.74
CA ASN A 380 42.76 -8.58 25.85
C ASN A 380 42.81 -10.04 26.33
N VAL A 381 42.11 -10.94 25.64
CA VAL A 381 42.40 -12.38 25.70
C VAL A 381 42.96 -12.80 24.34
N ARG A 382 44.28 -12.87 24.25
CA ARG A 382 44.99 -13.47 23.11
C ARG A 382 44.65 -14.96 23.03
N LYS A 383 43.71 -15.34 22.16
CA LYS A 383 43.63 -16.71 21.61
C LYS A 383 44.07 -16.66 20.15
N LYS A 384 45.00 -17.54 19.78
CA LYS A 384 45.50 -17.69 18.40
C LYS A 384 44.30 -17.94 17.46
N PRO A 385 44.24 -17.29 16.28
CA PRO A 385 43.17 -17.55 15.32
C PRO A 385 43.31 -18.97 14.79
N GLN A 386 42.29 -19.81 15.05
CA GLN A 386 42.12 -21.02 14.24
C GLN A 386 41.72 -20.58 12.84
N ILE A 387 42.53 -20.95 11.85
CA ILE A 387 42.22 -20.78 10.44
C ILE A 387 40.99 -21.66 10.13
N HIS A 388 39.80 -21.06 10.13
CA HIS A 388 38.62 -21.71 9.62
C HIS A 388 38.74 -21.84 8.10
N LYS A 389 38.41 -23.03 7.57
CA LYS A 389 38.28 -23.27 6.12
C LYS A 389 37.43 -22.15 5.49
N GLN A 390 37.93 -21.52 4.42
CA GLN A 390 37.30 -20.41 3.70
C GLN A 390 35.82 -20.66 3.33
N GLY A 391 35.37 -21.92 3.21
CA GLY A 391 34.00 -22.27 2.85
C GLY A 391 32.88 -21.99 3.88
N ASN A 392 33.19 -21.66 5.14
CA ASN A 392 32.17 -21.44 6.18
C ASN A 392 31.98 -19.96 6.59
N ASN A 393 32.68 -19.02 5.96
CA ASN A 393 32.54 -17.60 6.31
C ASN A 393 31.34 -16.98 5.58
N THR A 394 30.28 -16.64 6.33
CA THR A 394 29.05 -16.06 5.75
C THR A 394 29.21 -14.62 5.25
N PHE A 395 30.35 -13.96 5.50
CA PHE A 395 30.67 -12.61 5.03
C PHE A 395 31.38 -12.59 3.67
N LEU A 396 31.71 -13.75 3.10
CA LEU A 396 32.47 -13.88 1.86
C LEU A 396 31.79 -14.90 0.93
N ASP A 397 31.34 -14.51 -0.26
CA ASP A 397 30.60 -15.38 -1.19
C ASP A 397 31.32 -16.69 -1.53
N LEU A 398 30.54 -17.70 -1.90
CA LEU A 398 31.12 -18.95 -2.38
C LEU A 398 31.75 -18.71 -3.75
N ASN A 399 32.93 -19.28 -3.95
CA ASN A 399 33.58 -19.27 -5.25
C ASN A 399 33.10 -20.47 -6.07
N THR A 400 31.91 -20.38 -6.65
CA THR A 400 31.34 -21.39 -7.54
C THR A 400 30.84 -20.73 -8.83
N PRO A 401 30.87 -21.42 -9.99
CA PRO A 401 30.46 -20.84 -11.27
C PRO A 401 29.00 -20.36 -11.31
N ALA A 402 28.12 -20.98 -10.51
CA ALA A 402 26.71 -20.62 -10.42
C ALA A 402 26.43 -19.46 -9.45
N MET A 403 27.38 -19.07 -8.60
CA MET A 403 27.15 -17.98 -7.64
C MET A 403 27.15 -16.64 -8.39
N PRO A 404 26.05 -15.87 -8.36
CA PRO A 404 26.04 -14.56 -8.99
C PRO A 404 27.12 -13.66 -8.33
N PRO A 405 27.75 -12.74 -9.07
CA PRO A 405 28.77 -11.88 -8.49
C PRO A 405 28.15 -10.76 -7.65
N ALA A 406 28.65 -10.55 -6.43
CA ALA A 406 28.20 -9.47 -5.55
C ALA A 406 28.63 -8.08 -6.05
N VAL A 407 27.80 -7.06 -5.78
CA VAL A 407 28.15 -5.67 -6.10
C VAL A 407 29.38 -5.24 -5.26
N PRO A 408 30.49 -4.76 -5.87
CA PRO A 408 31.78 -4.66 -5.20
C PRO A 408 31.81 -3.71 -4.01
N VAL A 409 31.02 -2.63 -4.04
CA VAL A 409 30.97 -1.68 -2.91
C VAL A 409 30.32 -2.31 -1.68
N TRP A 410 29.28 -3.13 -1.88
CA TRP A 410 28.57 -3.82 -0.81
C TRP A 410 29.34 -5.03 -0.28
N SER A 411 29.98 -5.81 -1.16
CA SER A 411 30.80 -6.95 -0.74
C SER A 411 32.03 -6.54 0.05
N ARG A 412 32.70 -5.43 -0.33
CA ARG A 412 33.80 -4.86 0.46
C ARG A 412 33.33 -4.40 1.84
N ALA A 413 32.18 -3.72 1.92
CA ALA A 413 31.62 -3.28 3.20
C ALA A 413 31.33 -4.47 4.13
N LEU A 414 30.71 -5.52 3.61
CA LEU A 414 30.41 -6.74 4.36
C LEU A 414 31.69 -7.48 4.79
N ALA A 415 32.68 -7.62 3.89
CA ALA A 415 33.91 -8.36 4.16
C ALA A 415 34.74 -7.78 5.30
N VAL A 416 34.73 -6.45 5.49
CA VAL A 416 35.39 -5.76 6.62
C VAL A 416 34.86 -6.26 7.97
N LEU A 417 33.60 -6.67 8.03
CA LEU A 417 32.94 -7.15 9.24
C LEU A 417 33.23 -8.63 9.58
N SER A 418 33.92 -9.35 8.68
CA SER A 418 34.17 -10.79 8.83
C SER A 418 34.93 -11.19 10.09
N THR A 419 35.74 -10.28 10.63
CA THR A 419 36.51 -10.47 11.88
C THR A 419 35.69 -10.17 13.13
N TYR A 420 34.60 -9.41 13.03
CA TYR A 420 33.80 -8.92 14.15
C TYR A 420 32.69 -9.89 14.58
N ASN A 421 32.17 -10.73 13.68
CA ASN A 421 31.02 -11.59 13.97
C ASN A 421 31.25 -12.61 15.11
N GLN A 422 32.50 -12.98 15.38
CA GLN A 422 32.82 -14.04 16.34
C GLN A 422 32.54 -13.64 17.81
N SER A 423 32.25 -12.36 18.09
CA SER A 423 32.06 -11.84 19.45
C SER A 423 30.64 -11.38 19.78
N LEU A 424 29.73 -11.28 18.81
CA LEU A 424 28.37 -10.77 19.04
C LEU A 424 27.42 -11.87 19.50
N ARG A 425 26.73 -11.62 20.62
CA ARG A 425 25.64 -12.51 21.08
C ARG A 425 24.36 -12.16 20.34
N ARG A 426 23.64 -13.20 19.91
CA ARG A 426 22.30 -13.05 19.33
C ARG A 426 21.34 -12.45 20.38
N PRO A 427 20.64 -11.35 20.08
CA PRO A 427 19.61 -10.81 20.96
C PRO A 427 18.48 -11.82 21.15
N GLU A 428 18.00 -11.99 22.39
CA GLU A 428 16.93 -12.95 22.70
C GLU A 428 15.56 -12.50 22.19
N THR A 429 15.36 -11.19 22.04
CA THR A 429 14.08 -10.58 21.65
C THR A 429 13.90 -10.38 20.15
N ILE A 430 14.96 -10.56 19.35
CA ILE A 430 14.96 -10.31 17.91
C ILE A 430 15.08 -11.63 17.16
N ASP A 431 14.12 -11.92 16.29
CA ASP A 431 14.17 -13.09 15.44
C ASP A 431 15.15 -12.89 14.27
N CYS A 432 16.31 -13.55 14.39
CA CYS A 432 17.44 -13.41 13.48
C CYS A 432 17.47 -14.51 12.38
N GLY A 433 16.32 -15.09 12.05
CA GLY A 433 16.20 -16.07 10.96
C GLY A 433 16.39 -15.46 9.56
N TYR A 434 16.16 -16.29 8.55
CA TYR A 434 16.10 -15.94 7.13
C TYR A 434 14.69 -16.23 6.59
N PHE A 435 14.17 -15.35 5.73
CA PHE A 435 12.88 -15.52 5.04
C PHE A 435 12.91 -16.43 3.83
N LEU A 436 14.09 -16.56 3.22
CA LEU A 436 14.39 -17.47 2.13
C LEU A 436 15.60 -18.33 2.56
N PRO A 437 15.79 -19.52 1.96
CA PRO A 437 16.95 -20.33 2.28
C PRO A 437 18.24 -19.56 1.91
N PRO A 438 19.26 -19.52 2.79
CA PRO A 438 20.56 -18.97 2.41
C PRO A 438 21.09 -19.64 1.13
N PRO A 439 21.53 -18.88 0.09
CA PRO A 439 21.98 -19.42 -1.20
C PRO A 439 23.01 -20.55 -1.10
N ARG A 440 23.88 -20.50 -0.08
CA ARG A 440 24.88 -21.55 0.22
C ARG A 440 24.28 -22.92 0.56
N LEU A 441 23.02 -22.99 0.96
CA LEU A 441 22.35 -24.27 1.20
C LEU A 441 22.12 -25.02 -0.12
N LEU A 442 21.91 -24.30 -1.22
CA LEU A 442 21.63 -24.88 -2.53
C LEU A 442 22.94 -25.26 -3.24
N ASP A 443 23.90 -24.34 -3.32
CA ASP A 443 25.12 -24.53 -4.14
C ASP A 443 26.41 -24.80 -3.32
N GLY A 444 26.38 -24.64 -2.00
CA GLY A 444 27.49 -25.00 -1.12
C GLY A 444 27.75 -26.51 -0.90
N PRO A 445 26.80 -27.45 -1.11
CA PRO A 445 27.10 -28.88 -1.03
C PRO A 445 28.20 -29.32 -2.01
N ALA A 446 29.10 -30.18 -1.55
CA ALA A 446 30.26 -30.63 -2.34
C ALA A 446 29.90 -31.59 -3.48
N THR A 447 28.81 -32.35 -3.36
CA THR A 447 28.40 -33.33 -4.38
C THR A 447 27.34 -32.76 -5.30
N THR A 448 27.49 -33.01 -6.60
CA THR A 448 26.53 -32.59 -7.63
C THR A 448 25.12 -33.11 -7.37
N SER A 449 24.98 -34.35 -6.91
CA SER A 449 23.68 -34.95 -6.55
C SER A 449 22.98 -34.24 -5.39
N LEU A 450 23.73 -33.75 -4.39
CA LEU A 450 23.15 -33.03 -3.26
C LEU A 450 22.77 -31.60 -3.63
N ARG A 451 23.52 -30.96 -4.55
CA ARG A 451 23.11 -29.68 -5.15
C ARG A 451 21.80 -29.84 -5.94
N ALA A 452 21.73 -30.85 -6.82
CA ALA A 452 20.51 -31.19 -7.57
C ALA A 452 19.30 -31.36 -6.63
N PHE A 453 19.47 -32.13 -5.57
CA PHE A 453 18.45 -32.33 -4.54
C PHE A 453 17.95 -31.01 -3.92
N TYR A 454 18.85 -30.11 -3.50
CA TYR A 454 18.43 -28.86 -2.87
C TYR A 454 17.81 -27.86 -3.84
N TYR A 455 18.28 -27.78 -5.09
CA TYR A 455 17.59 -27.00 -6.14
C TYR A 455 16.17 -27.51 -6.36
N ARG A 456 16.00 -28.83 -6.53
CA ARG A 456 14.68 -29.45 -6.66
C ARG A 456 13.77 -29.14 -5.47
N SER A 457 14.27 -29.33 -4.25
CA SER A 457 13.51 -29.06 -3.02
C SER A 457 13.10 -27.59 -2.91
N TRP A 458 13.97 -26.66 -3.32
CA TRP A 458 13.64 -25.25 -3.35
C TRP A 458 12.56 -24.95 -4.39
N LEU A 459 12.74 -25.40 -5.64
CA LEU A 459 11.78 -25.16 -6.72
C LEU A 459 10.37 -25.65 -6.36
N LYS A 460 10.27 -26.82 -5.70
CA LYS A 460 9.01 -27.36 -5.17
C LYS A 460 8.28 -26.43 -4.21
N ILE A 461 8.98 -25.89 -3.20
CA ILE A 461 8.36 -25.04 -2.16
C ILE A 461 8.35 -23.56 -2.54
N ARG A 462 9.09 -23.16 -3.58
CA ARG A 462 9.27 -21.78 -4.01
C ARG A 462 7.93 -21.02 -4.18
N PRO A 463 6.90 -21.55 -4.88
CA PRO A 463 5.62 -20.83 -5.02
C PRO A 463 4.98 -20.47 -3.67
N LEU A 464 4.98 -21.42 -2.72
CA LEU A 464 4.44 -21.22 -1.38
C LEU A 464 5.23 -20.15 -0.60
N ILE A 465 6.56 -20.17 -0.68
CA ILE A 465 7.39 -19.17 0.01
C ILE A 465 7.20 -17.79 -0.62
N LEU A 466 7.23 -17.66 -1.94
CA LEU A 466 7.03 -16.38 -2.63
C LEU A 466 5.63 -15.81 -2.37
N GLN A 467 4.60 -16.66 -2.34
CA GLN A 467 3.26 -16.25 -1.95
C GLN A 467 3.21 -15.74 -0.50
N SER A 468 3.92 -16.40 0.42
CA SER A 468 3.99 -15.94 1.81
C SER A 468 4.71 -14.59 1.95
N LEU A 469 5.67 -14.30 1.07
CA LEU A 469 6.33 -12.99 1.02
C LEU A 469 5.34 -11.91 0.59
N ASN A 470 4.41 -12.18 -0.35
CA ASN A 470 3.42 -11.24 -0.90
C ASN A 470 2.39 -10.65 0.08
N GLY A 471 2.63 -10.76 1.39
CA GLY A 471 1.77 -10.20 2.42
C GLY A 471 0.55 -11.06 2.74
N LEU A 472 0.31 -12.16 2.04
CA LEU A 472 -0.82 -13.06 2.27
C LEU A 472 -0.74 -13.81 3.61
N MET A 473 0.48 -14.03 4.08
CA MET A 473 0.79 -14.87 5.21
C MET A 473 2.03 -14.35 5.92
N LYS A 474 2.28 -14.83 7.15
CA LYS A 474 3.57 -14.67 7.80
C LYS A 474 4.60 -15.59 7.14
N PRO A 475 5.60 -15.09 6.38
CA PRO A 475 6.64 -15.93 5.82
C PRO A 475 7.44 -16.59 6.95
N PRO A 476 7.95 -17.81 6.71
CA PRO A 476 8.74 -18.50 7.69
C PRO A 476 10.07 -17.77 7.90
N ASN A 477 10.37 -17.40 9.13
CA ASN A 477 11.67 -16.83 9.49
C ASN A 477 12.51 -17.91 10.20
N LEU A 478 13.40 -18.56 9.45
CA LEU A 478 14.06 -19.79 9.88
C LEU A 478 15.58 -19.65 9.95
N THR A 479 16.21 -20.33 10.90
CA THR A 479 17.67 -20.47 10.88
C THR A 479 18.12 -21.31 9.68
N ALA A 480 19.38 -21.17 9.25
CA ALA A 480 19.93 -21.99 8.16
C ALA A 480 19.77 -23.51 8.41
N LYS A 481 19.83 -23.96 9.68
CA LYS A 481 19.59 -25.36 10.05
C LYS A 481 18.13 -25.77 9.84
N ARG A 482 17.18 -24.91 10.20
CA ARG A 482 15.74 -25.14 10.01
C ARG A 482 15.36 -25.12 8.53
N TRP A 483 15.92 -24.20 7.74
CA TRP A 483 15.79 -24.20 6.29
C TRP A 483 16.26 -25.51 5.66
N ARG A 484 17.46 -25.99 6.04
CA ARG A 484 17.95 -27.30 5.58
C ARG A 484 16.97 -28.43 5.89
N SER A 485 16.50 -28.52 7.14
CA SER A 485 15.52 -29.54 7.54
C SER A 485 14.21 -29.45 6.75
N LEU A 486 13.74 -28.23 6.44
CA LEU A 486 12.53 -28.03 5.64
C LEU A 486 12.75 -28.53 4.20
N LEU A 487 13.86 -28.17 3.57
CA LEU A 487 14.21 -28.64 2.21
C LEU A 487 14.42 -30.16 2.16
N ASP A 488 14.96 -30.77 3.21
CA ASP A 488 15.09 -32.23 3.30
C ASP A 488 13.71 -32.92 3.31
N ILE A 489 12.72 -32.34 4.01
CA ILE A 489 11.34 -32.85 4.07
C ILE A 489 10.68 -32.74 2.70
N VAL A 490 10.73 -31.56 2.08
CA VAL A 490 10.13 -31.29 0.77
C VAL A 490 10.76 -32.17 -0.31
N GLY A 491 12.07 -32.38 -0.25
CA GLY A 491 12.82 -33.20 -1.20
C GLY A 491 12.56 -34.71 -1.11
N GLY A 492 11.78 -35.16 -0.13
CA GLY A 492 11.42 -36.57 0.05
C GLY A 492 12.54 -37.41 0.68
N HIS A 493 13.43 -36.83 1.48
CA HIS A 493 14.50 -37.60 2.13
C HIS A 493 13.88 -38.68 3.04
N PRO A 494 14.24 -39.97 2.88
CA PRO A 494 13.60 -41.06 3.62
C PRO A 494 13.75 -40.85 5.13
N SER A 495 12.65 -41.11 5.83
CA SER A 495 12.57 -41.12 7.28
C SER A 495 13.47 -42.22 7.83
N GLU A 496 14.66 -41.88 8.33
CA GLU A 496 15.30 -42.76 9.31
C GLU A 496 14.37 -42.89 10.52
N LYS A 497 14.25 -44.11 11.03
CA LYS A 497 13.31 -44.55 12.08
C LYS A 497 13.12 -43.51 13.20
N VAL A 498 11.90 -43.44 13.72
CA VAL A 498 11.48 -42.61 14.86
C VAL A 498 12.32 -42.97 16.11
N ASN A 499 13.51 -42.39 16.19
CA ASN A 499 14.31 -42.34 17.40
C ASN A 499 14.14 -40.92 17.97
N ASN A 500 14.07 -40.79 19.30
CA ASN A 500 14.01 -39.55 20.08
C ASN A 500 15.29 -38.67 19.95
N THR A 501 15.83 -38.53 18.75
CA THR A 501 16.99 -37.68 18.46
C THR A 501 16.54 -36.24 18.26
N LYS A 502 17.42 -35.28 18.62
CA LYS A 502 17.16 -33.85 18.39
C LYS A 502 16.79 -33.54 16.93
N ASN A 503 17.32 -34.29 15.96
CA ASN A 503 17.03 -34.10 14.54
C ASN A 503 15.60 -34.54 14.15
N ALA A 504 15.05 -35.59 14.77
CA ALA A 504 13.66 -36.00 14.56
C ALA A 504 12.67 -34.93 15.06
N ILE A 505 12.96 -34.33 16.23
CA ILE A 505 12.18 -33.21 16.78
C ILE A 505 12.20 -32.02 15.81
N TYR A 506 13.37 -31.60 15.33
CA TYR A 506 13.49 -30.51 14.35
C TYR A 506 12.72 -30.78 13.05
N ARG A 507 12.72 -32.02 12.55
CA ARG A 507 11.96 -32.38 11.35
C ARG A 507 10.45 -32.30 11.60
N ASN A 508 9.98 -32.77 12.75
CA ASN A 508 8.57 -32.65 13.11
C ASN A 508 8.13 -31.18 13.26
N GLU A 509 8.97 -30.34 13.87
CA GLU A 509 8.73 -28.88 13.92
C GLU A 509 8.58 -28.29 12.51
N MET A 510 9.48 -28.62 11.58
CA MET A 510 9.43 -28.08 10.22
C MET A 510 8.25 -28.63 9.41
N ARG A 511 7.79 -29.86 9.70
CA ARG A 511 6.52 -30.37 9.14
C ARG A 511 5.34 -29.53 9.62
N ILE A 512 5.26 -29.20 10.90
CA ILE A 512 4.19 -28.33 11.45
C ILE A 512 4.26 -26.94 10.81
N VAL A 513 5.45 -26.37 10.62
CA VAL A 513 5.61 -25.08 9.92
C VAL A 513 5.06 -25.18 8.50
N LEU A 514 5.42 -26.23 7.75
CA LEU A 514 4.91 -26.47 6.40
C LEU A 514 3.39 -26.62 6.39
N GLU A 515 2.82 -27.45 7.27
CA GLU A 515 1.36 -27.61 7.41
C GLU A 515 0.66 -26.31 7.78
N THR A 516 1.28 -25.44 8.59
CA THR A 516 0.73 -24.13 8.96
C THR A 516 0.79 -23.18 7.77
N LEU A 517 1.89 -23.17 7.03
CA LEU A 517 2.02 -22.38 5.80
C LEU A 517 0.97 -22.81 4.75
N VAL A 518 0.59 -24.06 4.77
CA VAL A 518 -0.44 -24.60 3.90
C VAL A 518 -1.84 -24.24 4.37
N LYS A 519 -2.13 -24.36 5.67
CA LYS A 519 -3.46 -24.04 6.20
C LYS A 519 -3.83 -22.57 5.97
N ASN A 520 -2.88 -21.63 6.06
CA ASN A 520 -3.22 -20.22 5.91
C ASN A 520 -3.35 -19.76 4.45
N THR A 521 -3.08 -20.60 3.44
CA THR A 521 -3.37 -20.23 2.04
C THR A 521 -4.84 -20.43 1.66
N ASN A 522 -5.67 -21.00 2.54
CA ASN A 522 -7.04 -21.48 2.24
C ASN A 522 -7.11 -22.45 1.03
N ALA A 523 -5.96 -22.92 0.56
CA ALA A 523 -5.81 -23.86 -0.53
C ALA A 523 -5.93 -25.29 0.00
N LYS A 524 -6.50 -26.20 -0.78
CA LYS A 524 -6.16 -27.63 -0.60
C LYS A 524 -4.69 -27.79 -0.97
N PHE A 525 -3.95 -28.64 -0.26
CA PHE A 525 -2.53 -28.88 -0.49
C PHE A 525 -2.28 -30.38 -0.43
N SER A 526 -1.51 -30.86 -1.39
CA SER A 526 -1.05 -32.25 -1.41
C SER A 526 0.48 -32.24 -1.43
N LEU A 527 1.08 -32.96 -0.49
CA LEU A 527 2.52 -33.27 -0.51
C LEU A 527 2.75 -34.37 -1.55
N ASP A 528 2.77 -34.01 -2.84
CA ASP A 528 3.24 -34.95 -3.84
C ASP A 528 4.78 -34.96 -3.85
N PHE A 529 5.34 -36.03 -3.30
CA PHE A 529 6.78 -36.26 -3.25
C PHE A 529 7.34 -36.89 -4.54
N SER A 530 6.51 -37.09 -5.56
CA SER A 530 6.97 -37.62 -6.85
C SER A 530 8.05 -36.73 -7.48
N PRO A 531 9.05 -37.31 -8.17
CA PRO A 531 9.99 -36.53 -8.95
C PRO A 531 9.23 -35.88 -10.10
N GLN A 532 9.00 -34.58 -10.00
CA GLN A 532 8.36 -33.78 -11.03
C GLN A 532 9.39 -32.83 -11.65
N VAL A 533 9.14 -32.49 -12.90
CA VAL A 533 9.82 -31.38 -13.58
C VAL A 533 9.21 -30.11 -13.00
N GLU A 534 10.06 -29.22 -12.48
CA GLU A 534 9.60 -28.00 -11.81
C GLU A 534 9.69 -26.82 -12.77
N GLU A 535 8.73 -25.90 -12.73
CA GLU A 535 8.77 -24.72 -13.58
C GLU A 535 9.58 -23.57 -12.94
N PHE A 536 10.50 -22.99 -13.71
CA PHE A 536 11.18 -21.75 -13.38
C PHE A 536 11.22 -20.83 -14.60
N ALA A 537 10.71 -19.61 -14.45
CA ALA A 537 10.66 -18.60 -15.53
C ALA A 537 10.03 -19.12 -16.85
N GLY A 538 8.98 -19.94 -16.77
CA GLY A 538 8.34 -20.56 -17.94
C GLY A 538 9.10 -21.75 -18.53
N GLN A 539 10.23 -22.13 -17.95
CA GLN A 539 11.04 -23.27 -18.37
C GLN A 539 10.82 -24.46 -17.43
N GLN A 540 10.75 -25.65 -18.02
CA GLN A 540 10.64 -26.91 -17.29
C GLN A 540 12.05 -27.39 -16.90
N ILE A 541 12.32 -27.44 -15.60
CA ILE A 541 13.63 -27.75 -15.02
C ILE A 541 13.59 -29.13 -14.34
N ASP A 542 14.36 -30.08 -14.90
CA ASP A 542 14.57 -31.39 -14.28
C ASP A 542 15.83 -31.39 -13.41
N CYS A 543 15.65 -31.44 -12.09
CA CYS A 543 16.73 -31.55 -11.11
C CYS A 543 16.80 -32.96 -10.47
N SER A 544 16.39 -34.01 -11.20
CA SER A 544 16.32 -35.37 -10.65
C SER A 544 17.69 -35.98 -10.35
N THR A 545 18.66 -35.78 -11.24
CA THR A 545 20.02 -36.35 -11.15
C THR A 545 21.12 -35.30 -11.10
N GLU A 546 20.92 -34.15 -11.75
CA GLU A 546 21.90 -33.08 -11.89
C GLU A 546 21.30 -31.73 -11.48
N PRO A 547 22.13 -30.77 -11.01
CA PRO A 547 21.67 -29.41 -10.78
C PRO A 547 21.28 -28.74 -12.10
N PRO A 548 20.50 -27.65 -12.04
CA PRO A 548 20.15 -26.92 -13.24
C PRO A 548 21.41 -26.38 -13.95
N PRO A 549 21.32 -26.05 -15.25
CA PRO A 549 22.39 -25.38 -15.99
C PRO A 549 22.90 -24.15 -15.23
N SER A 550 24.19 -23.82 -15.38
CA SER A 550 24.85 -22.78 -14.57
C SER A 550 24.14 -21.44 -14.66
N GLU A 551 23.60 -21.11 -15.84
CA GLU A 551 22.86 -19.88 -16.11
C GLU A 551 21.55 -19.85 -15.30
N VAL A 552 20.77 -20.93 -15.35
CA VAL A 552 19.52 -21.08 -14.59
C VAL A 552 19.79 -21.12 -13.08
N ALA A 553 20.84 -21.82 -12.66
CA ALA A 553 21.27 -21.84 -11.26
C ALA A 553 21.62 -20.43 -10.76
N THR A 554 22.33 -19.64 -11.57
CA THR A 554 22.67 -18.24 -11.28
C THR A 554 21.42 -17.39 -11.13
N GLU A 555 20.44 -17.54 -12.02
CA GLU A 555 19.15 -16.84 -11.93
C GLU A 555 18.37 -17.20 -10.65
N ILE A 556 18.29 -18.49 -10.30
CA ILE A 556 17.64 -18.94 -9.06
C ILE A 556 18.32 -18.34 -7.83
N LEU A 557 19.66 -18.40 -7.77
CA LEU A 557 20.40 -17.87 -6.63
C LEU A 557 20.29 -16.35 -6.54
N TRP A 558 20.35 -15.65 -7.69
CA TRP A 558 20.15 -14.20 -7.77
C TRP A 558 18.77 -13.80 -7.24
N GLU A 559 17.71 -14.52 -7.62
CA GLU A 559 16.37 -14.25 -7.08
C GLU A 559 16.33 -14.35 -5.56
N ILE A 560 16.95 -15.39 -5.00
CA ILE A 560 17.03 -15.57 -3.55
C ILE A 560 17.80 -14.42 -2.90
N PHE A 561 18.93 -14.00 -3.46
CA PHE A 561 19.71 -12.87 -2.94
C PHE A 561 18.92 -11.57 -2.95
N GLU A 562 18.31 -11.24 -4.08
CA GLU A 562 17.60 -9.99 -4.27
C GLU A 562 16.37 -9.91 -3.36
N LEU A 563 15.55 -10.97 -3.31
CA LEU A 563 14.40 -11.02 -2.40
C LEU A 563 14.84 -11.00 -0.92
N SER A 564 15.90 -11.74 -0.56
CA SER A 564 16.42 -11.74 0.81
C SER A 564 16.92 -10.36 1.23
N PHE A 565 17.66 -9.67 0.36
CA PHE A 565 18.11 -8.29 0.60
C PHE A 565 16.92 -7.35 0.86
N ARG A 566 15.90 -7.36 0.01
CA ARG A 566 14.70 -6.51 0.18
C ARG A 566 14.00 -6.78 1.51
N GLN A 567 13.77 -8.05 1.86
CA GLN A 567 13.10 -8.41 3.11
C GLN A 567 13.95 -8.05 4.35
N GLU A 568 15.26 -8.27 4.28
CA GLU A 568 16.19 -7.93 5.37
C GLU A 568 16.33 -6.43 5.57
N PHE A 569 16.34 -5.66 4.48
CA PHE A 569 16.35 -4.20 4.53
C PHE A 569 15.09 -3.64 5.21
N ILE A 570 13.91 -4.15 4.84
CA ILE A 570 12.63 -3.78 5.49
C ILE A 570 12.61 -4.21 6.96
N ALA A 571 13.12 -5.41 7.27
CA ALA A 571 13.18 -5.92 8.63
C ALA A 571 14.05 -5.03 9.53
N LEU A 572 15.22 -4.62 9.02
CA LEU A 572 16.08 -3.68 9.72
C LEU A 572 15.39 -2.32 9.88
N ASP A 573 14.85 -1.76 8.79
CA ASP A 573 14.16 -0.47 8.77
C ASP A 573 13.12 -0.34 9.89
N ARG A 574 12.27 -1.35 10.07
CA ARG A 574 11.23 -1.35 11.11
C ARG A 574 11.78 -1.25 12.54
N LEU A 575 12.99 -1.74 12.78
CA LEU A 575 13.62 -1.74 14.10
C LEU A 575 14.38 -0.43 14.37
N VAL A 576 14.99 0.14 13.33
CA VAL A 576 15.90 1.28 13.48
C VAL A 576 15.32 2.61 12.99
N ASP A 577 14.20 2.64 12.28
CA ASP A 577 13.57 3.89 11.85
C ASP A 577 13.18 4.78 13.04
N ASP A 578 13.43 6.08 12.86
CA ASP A 578 13.06 7.14 13.79
C ASP A 578 12.32 8.30 13.08
N SER A 579 11.82 8.06 11.86
CA SER A 579 11.16 9.09 11.06
C SER A 579 9.84 9.59 11.66
N GLY A 580 9.17 8.76 12.46
CA GLY A 580 7.81 9.01 12.95
C GLY A 580 6.75 8.99 11.84
N LEU A 581 7.10 8.53 10.62
CA LEU A 581 6.17 8.44 9.50
C LEU A 581 5.17 7.30 9.71
N PRO A 582 3.89 7.50 9.31
CA PRO A 582 2.93 6.41 9.24
C PRO A 582 3.41 5.27 8.33
N LEU A 583 3.09 4.03 8.70
CA LEU A 583 3.52 2.82 7.98
C LEU A 583 3.25 2.85 6.46
N PRO A 584 2.09 3.32 5.95
CA PRO A 584 1.86 3.41 4.51
C PRO A 584 2.87 4.33 3.81
N GLN A 585 3.17 5.50 4.40
CA GLN A 585 4.13 6.45 3.84
C GLN A 585 5.56 5.90 3.93
N ARG A 586 5.90 5.20 5.01
CA ARG A 586 7.21 4.55 5.14
C ARG A 586 7.40 3.44 4.10
N ASN A 587 6.37 2.62 3.88
CA ASN A 587 6.37 1.57 2.87
C ASN A 587 6.62 2.11 1.45
N LEU A 588 6.11 3.31 1.12
CA LEU A 588 6.33 3.94 -0.18
C LEU A 588 7.79 4.36 -0.38
N LEU A 589 8.45 4.87 0.66
CA LEU A 589 9.89 5.16 0.62
C LEU A 589 10.71 3.87 0.42
N LEU A 590 10.32 2.80 1.11
CA LEU A 590 10.97 1.50 0.96
C LEU A 590 10.79 0.91 -0.43
N ASP A 591 9.57 0.98 -0.99
CA ASP A 591 9.28 0.42 -2.31
C ASP A 591 10.04 1.14 -3.44
N ALA A 592 10.54 2.35 -3.22
CA ALA A 592 11.40 3.07 -4.16
C ALA A 592 12.87 2.59 -4.18
N CYS A 593 13.30 1.77 -3.21
CA CYS A 593 14.68 1.30 -3.09
C CYS A 593 15.07 0.22 -4.10
N TRP A 594 14.11 -0.34 -4.84
CA TRP A 594 14.31 -1.42 -5.79
C TRP A 594 13.29 -1.34 -6.93
N ILE A 595 13.42 -2.25 -7.89
CA ILE A 595 12.56 -2.31 -9.07
C ILE A 595 11.39 -3.25 -8.85
N GLY A 596 10.21 -2.75 -9.22
CA GLY A 596 8.95 -3.46 -9.09
C GLY A 596 8.59 -3.76 -7.64
N SER A 597 7.70 -4.72 -7.45
CA SER A 597 7.29 -5.19 -6.14
C SER A 597 8.44 -5.73 -5.29
N ARG A 598 8.37 -5.50 -3.98
CA ARG A 598 9.30 -6.05 -2.98
C ARG A 598 9.36 -7.59 -2.90
N HIS A 599 8.49 -8.29 -3.65
CA HIS A 599 8.31 -9.74 -3.63
C HIS A 599 8.32 -10.40 -5.02
N LYS A 600 8.32 -9.62 -6.10
CA LYS A 600 8.36 -10.11 -7.49
C LYS A 600 9.59 -9.54 -8.17
N LEU A 601 10.33 -10.39 -8.87
CA LEU A 601 11.43 -9.96 -9.71
C LEU A 601 11.03 -10.07 -11.18
N ASP A 602 11.57 -9.17 -11.98
CA ASP A 602 11.56 -9.25 -13.43
C ASP A 602 13.02 -9.45 -13.88
N PRO A 603 13.42 -10.67 -14.27
CA PRO A 603 14.76 -10.93 -14.76
C PRO A 603 15.14 -10.05 -15.96
N ALA A 604 14.20 -9.50 -16.73
CA ALA A 604 14.48 -8.54 -17.80
C ALA A 604 15.10 -7.24 -17.29
N LYS A 605 14.82 -6.87 -16.03
CA LYS A 605 15.28 -5.63 -15.39
C LYS A 605 16.44 -5.84 -14.41
N ALA A 606 17.11 -6.98 -14.50
CA ALA A 606 18.25 -7.31 -13.65
C ALA A 606 19.43 -6.32 -13.73
N GLU A 607 19.60 -5.62 -14.86
CA GLU A 607 20.63 -4.60 -15.09
C GLU A 607 20.21 -3.18 -14.66
N GLU A 608 19.19 -3.10 -13.81
CA GLU A 608 18.69 -1.88 -13.20
C GLU A 608 18.64 -2.06 -11.66
N GLY A 609 18.46 -0.99 -10.88
CA GLY A 609 18.47 -1.08 -9.42
C GLY A 609 19.86 -0.85 -8.81
N LEU A 610 20.07 -1.28 -7.56
CA LEU A 610 21.38 -1.20 -6.89
C LEU A 610 22.43 -2.14 -7.52
N ALA A 611 21.97 -3.15 -8.27
CA ALA A 611 22.82 -4.06 -9.02
C ALA A 611 23.10 -3.57 -10.45
N ALA A 612 22.69 -2.37 -10.86
CA ALA A 612 23.04 -1.89 -12.20
C ALA A 612 24.56 -1.65 -12.32
N SER A 613 25.15 -2.05 -13.44
CA SER A 613 26.56 -1.78 -13.74
C SER A 613 26.86 -0.28 -13.89
N ASP A 614 25.93 0.47 -14.47
CA ASP A 614 25.99 1.93 -14.66
C ASP A 614 25.51 2.71 -13.42
N ILE A 615 26.35 3.64 -12.94
CA ILE A 615 26.02 4.52 -11.81
C ILE A 615 24.78 5.39 -12.06
N GLN A 616 24.52 5.79 -13.30
CA GLN A 616 23.34 6.60 -13.64
C GLN A 616 22.05 5.81 -13.46
N LYS A 617 22.08 4.51 -13.78
CA LYS A 617 20.97 3.59 -13.53
C LYS A 617 20.81 3.27 -12.04
N ARG A 618 21.90 3.25 -11.26
CA ARG A 618 21.85 3.07 -9.80
C ARG A 618 21.35 4.31 -9.05
N LEU A 619 21.60 5.50 -9.57
CA LEU A 619 21.39 6.78 -8.89
C LEU A 619 20.00 6.93 -8.23
N PRO A 620 18.86 6.63 -8.90
CA PRO A 620 17.55 6.75 -8.27
C PRO A 620 17.40 5.86 -7.02
N TYR A 621 17.97 4.65 -7.05
CA TYR A 621 17.89 3.68 -5.97
C TYR A 621 18.87 4.01 -4.84
N ILE A 622 20.07 4.51 -5.17
CA ILE A 622 21.01 5.05 -4.17
C ILE A 622 20.34 6.21 -3.42
N HIS A 623 19.66 7.11 -4.14
CA HIS A 623 18.92 8.20 -3.53
C HIS A 623 17.76 7.70 -2.66
N ALA A 624 16.98 6.73 -3.13
CA ALA A 624 15.88 6.15 -2.35
C ALA A 624 16.37 5.48 -1.05
N VAL A 625 17.42 4.65 -1.13
CA VAL A 625 18.07 4.02 0.02
C VAL A 625 18.60 5.08 1.00
N TYR A 626 19.20 6.15 0.48
CA TYR A 626 19.61 7.30 1.30
C TYR A 626 18.43 7.94 2.05
N GLN A 627 17.29 8.16 1.38
CA GLN A 627 16.11 8.77 2.01
C GLN A 627 15.53 7.91 3.13
N VAL A 628 15.63 6.59 3.01
CA VAL A 628 15.24 5.65 4.07
C VAL A 628 16.26 5.68 5.22
N MET A 629 17.54 5.49 4.92
CA MET A 629 18.60 5.30 5.93
C MET A 629 18.93 6.58 6.70
N LYS A 630 18.67 7.78 6.15
CA LYS A 630 18.91 9.05 6.87
C LYS A 630 18.10 9.17 8.15
N THR A 631 16.97 8.46 8.26
CA THR A 631 16.11 8.48 9.46
C THR A 631 16.39 7.35 10.43
N TRP A 632 17.34 6.45 10.13
CA TRP A 632 17.70 5.36 11.03
C TRP A 632 18.42 5.87 12.28
N LYS A 633 18.30 5.12 13.38
CA LYS A 633 19.06 5.34 14.62
C LYS A 633 20.51 4.90 14.47
N GLY A 634 21.37 5.38 15.37
CA GLY A 634 22.79 5.02 15.44
C GLY A 634 23.73 6.09 14.88
N ASP A 635 25.04 5.80 14.93
CA ASP A 635 26.09 6.71 14.48
C ASP A 635 26.13 6.76 12.95
N LYS A 636 25.54 7.83 12.39
CA LYS A 636 25.44 8.03 10.94
C LYS A 636 26.77 8.48 10.35
N PRO A 637 27.15 7.98 9.15
CA PRO A 637 28.26 8.54 8.41
C PRO A 637 27.96 9.99 7.97
N GLU A 638 29.00 10.79 7.79
CA GLU A 638 28.91 12.21 7.45
C GLU A 638 28.06 12.46 6.19
N GLU A 639 28.14 11.57 5.20
CA GLU A 639 27.35 11.67 3.98
C GLU A 639 25.84 11.61 4.23
N LEU A 640 25.38 10.89 5.26
CA LEU A 640 23.95 10.79 5.62
C LEU A 640 23.46 12.00 6.44
N CYS A 641 24.38 12.82 6.96
CA CYS A 641 24.06 14.05 7.67
C CYS A 641 23.93 15.27 6.74
N ASN A 642 24.52 15.19 5.55
CA ASN A 642 24.49 16.26 4.54
C ASN A 642 23.41 16.03 3.48
N PRO A 643 22.88 17.07 2.82
CA PRO A 643 21.95 16.91 1.71
C PRO A 643 22.52 16.01 0.60
N PHE A 644 21.65 15.21 -0.01
CA PHE A 644 22.05 14.35 -1.14
C PHE A 644 22.58 15.21 -2.30
N PRO A 645 23.68 14.82 -2.97
CA PRO A 645 24.21 15.57 -4.11
C PRO A 645 23.16 15.75 -5.21
N ASN A 646 22.92 16.99 -5.65
CA ASN A 646 21.86 17.33 -6.61
C ASN A 646 22.35 18.06 -7.88
N ASP A 647 23.61 18.52 -7.92
CA ASP A 647 24.19 19.15 -9.11
C ASP A 647 24.79 18.10 -10.04
N SER A 648 23.95 17.55 -10.92
CA SER A 648 24.35 16.55 -11.93
C SER A 648 25.36 17.07 -12.96
N LYS A 649 25.54 18.39 -13.07
CA LYS A 649 26.49 19.03 -14.00
C LYS A 649 27.86 19.24 -13.38
N ALA A 650 28.01 19.04 -12.07
CA ALA A 650 29.29 19.18 -11.39
C ALA A 650 30.27 18.06 -11.79
N HIS A 651 31.52 18.42 -12.08
CA HIS A 651 32.58 17.47 -12.50
C HIS A 651 32.86 16.39 -11.45
N ASN A 652 32.55 16.66 -10.17
CA ASN A 652 32.73 15.73 -9.06
C ASN A 652 31.44 14.99 -8.66
N PHE A 653 30.34 15.13 -9.42
CA PHE A 653 29.04 14.53 -9.08
C PHE A 653 29.13 13.00 -8.93
N VAL A 654 29.65 12.30 -9.94
CA VAL A 654 29.78 10.83 -9.90
C VAL A 654 30.65 10.35 -8.73
N PRO A 655 31.87 10.89 -8.51
CA PRO A 655 32.66 10.55 -7.32
C PRO A 655 31.94 10.79 -5.98
N LEU A 656 31.10 11.85 -5.88
CA LEU A 656 30.31 12.11 -4.69
C LEU A 656 29.23 11.03 -4.49
N ILE A 657 28.53 10.62 -5.55
CA ILE A 657 27.53 9.56 -5.49
C ILE A 657 28.17 8.21 -5.09
N GLU A 658 29.32 7.87 -5.66
CA GLU A 658 30.05 6.65 -5.27
C GLU A 658 30.48 6.66 -3.80
N ARG A 659 30.85 7.84 -3.27
CA ARG A 659 31.14 8.01 -1.85
C ARG A 659 29.89 7.81 -0.99
N VAL A 660 28.75 8.38 -1.40
CA VAL A 660 27.47 8.15 -0.71
C VAL A 660 27.10 6.67 -0.71
N GLU A 661 27.16 5.99 -1.87
CA GLU A 661 26.87 4.55 -1.99
C GLU A 661 27.74 3.71 -1.05
N ARG A 662 29.03 4.03 -0.95
CA ARG A 662 29.96 3.38 -0.02
C ARG A 662 29.55 3.56 1.44
N SER A 663 29.19 4.79 1.84
CA SER A 663 28.74 5.08 3.20
C SER A 663 27.42 4.39 3.53
N LEU A 664 26.49 4.30 2.57
CA LEU A 664 25.25 3.53 2.72
C LEU A 664 25.54 2.04 2.93
N ALA A 665 26.39 1.44 2.09
CA ALA A 665 26.73 0.01 2.20
C ALA A 665 27.37 -0.33 3.57
N ILE A 666 28.30 0.50 4.04
CA ILE A 666 28.94 0.34 5.36
C ILE A 666 27.90 0.49 6.48
N PHE A 667 27.07 1.54 6.42
CA PHE A 667 26.07 1.79 7.46
C PHE A 667 25.01 0.68 7.52
N TYR A 668 24.55 0.18 6.37
CA TYR A 668 23.62 -0.94 6.29
C TYR A 668 24.20 -2.21 6.90
N THR A 669 25.35 -2.67 6.40
CA THR A 669 25.96 -3.93 6.84
C THR A 669 26.33 -3.91 8.32
N THR A 670 26.80 -2.77 8.82
CA THR A 670 27.11 -2.59 10.24
C THR A 670 25.85 -2.59 11.10
N SER A 671 24.83 -1.82 10.72
CA SER A 671 23.55 -1.75 11.46
C SER A 671 22.83 -3.10 11.49
N PHE A 672 22.89 -3.84 10.38
CA PHE A 672 22.34 -5.18 10.30
C PHE A 672 23.07 -6.15 11.23
N LEU A 673 24.40 -6.15 11.22
CA LEU A 673 25.19 -7.02 12.08
C LEU A 673 24.96 -6.71 13.57
N THR A 674 24.87 -5.44 13.96
CA THR A 674 24.62 -5.05 15.35
C THR A 674 23.21 -5.41 15.81
N THR A 675 22.23 -5.39 14.91
CA THR A 675 20.82 -5.68 15.24
C THR A 675 20.51 -7.18 15.21
N PHE A 676 20.99 -7.91 14.20
CA PHE A 676 20.64 -9.33 13.98
C PHE A 676 21.76 -10.31 14.32
N ALA A 677 22.95 -9.84 14.69
CA ALA A 677 24.12 -10.67 15.02
C ALA A 677 24.44 -11.73 13.94
N ARG A 678 24.24 -11.38 12.66
CA ARG A 678 24.60 -12.20 11.49
C ARG A 678 24.97 -11.33 10.30
N ALA A 679 25.61 -11.93 9.31
CA ALA A 679 25.87 -11.27 8.03
C ALA A 679 24.55 -10.87 7.35
N ALA A 680 24.55 -9.64 6.80
CA ALA A 680 23.48 -9.16 5.93
C ALA A 680 23.59 -9.80 4.54
N THR A 681 22.45 -9.98 3.90
CA THR A 681 22.40 -10.21 2.46
C THR A 681 22.70 -8.89 1.74
N ILE A 682 23.40 -8.95 0.61
CA ILE A 682 23.79 -7.77 -0.17
C ILE A 682 23.34 -7.90 -1.64
N PRO A 683 23.26 -6.79 -2.40
CA PRO A 683 22.91 -6.84 -3.82
C PRO A 683 23.94 -7.63 -4.65
N HIS A 684 23.44 -8.36 -5.65
CA HIS A 684 24.22 -9.16 -6.60
C HIS A 684 23.82 -8.84 -8.05
N TYR A 685 24.78 -8.93 -8.97
CA TYR A 685 24.52 -8.82 -10.40
C TYR A 685 23.87 -10.08 -10.94
N LEU A 686 23.07 -9.94 -11.99
CA LEU A 686 22.71 -11.03 -12.88
C LEU A 686 23.21 -10.69 -14.28
N THR A 687 24.43 -11.14 -14.59
CA THR A 687 24.99 -11.02 -15.93
C THR A 687 24.25 -11.96 -16.87
N LYS A 688 23.45 -11.42 -17.79
CA LYS A 688 22.90 -12.20 -18.90
C LYS A 688 24.01 -12.45 -19.93
N HIS A 689 24.27 -13.71 -20.21
CA HIS A 689 25.16 -14.13 -21.31
C HIS A 689 24.44 -14.06 -22.66
#